data_AF-A0A651E967-F1
#
_entry.id   AF-A0A651E967-F1
#
_cell.length_a   1.000
_cell.length_b   1.000
_cell.length_c   1.000
_cell.angle_alpha   90.00
_cell.angle_beta   90.00
_cell.angle_gamma   90.00
#
_symmetry.space_group_name_H-M   'P 1'
#
loop_
_entity.id
_entity.type
_entity.pdbx_description
1 polymer ?
#
loop_
_entity_poly.entity_id
_entity_poly.type
_entity_poly.pdbx_seq_one_letter_code
_entity_poly.pdbx_strand_id
1 'polypeptide(L)'
;MAQTIMPDLENLDSLAARRLVEFTNVAPGDYTRDPVDFWVPGTPINDIPFGTWDITLTLFDGADQLIAQGVAEGVLIDAASVPVSIDIFPFLTGTGTLQFTITFPPAFVDTAEIELAPFDMSPEFFLSAPDDFNVDFATTGTLTIDTTVAAGGYALVIRLFDTTAQNGDGAHAPIVKAVHVYDSLVSTAPPLDLTVAELRSPPAAPSGLNVVQIDLEPTVQLSWIDEANTEEGYRVYRNGTLISGDLGPNVTMYTDTSGAGGVEYTYEVRAFNSFGESVSGAATRTVTLISDVGLEAPLNLAENVALRTNFEWDPGSGSDTLELFIFEDGNLVFSEVGIPGTQEGFILDEANQLNRQTDYTWYVVARNTDFEVQTPELSFTTADNIIRVAPNGGGDGSGWGANAADFQWAVDESINIGPVEIWVQAGTYEPVGRPNGGDAGDPRTRHFALRPNVEVYGGFDGTETERSQRDPVANETIFSGGPVNVTGAGATLQLGGNENNVYHVFYHPTGTNLTRDTILDGVVIEGGNANVGGGTDPTYRGGGMYLVDASPTLQNVTFRYNLAGQGGALGIFGDSVPSVTESLFDRNIGVTRGGAVHISTPALQPIVFAQSEFTGNLISATTGRGAALNFENFSVVHTTKNHFENNHSNGGGGAITVGTNANGIIANSSFTLNEAGDRGGAIYTVGLAVTLQVYNSVFHQNTAQSGGAIGMFRSGQNVQITNVTINQNSATISGGAIWIESGPPRIYNSILWSNTANEGTAIYMAESPTYDADPRNIDVSNTTIQDFGLANTIVFFSGDDVGTYTDVDALDPLFVGPANPVGVDGIWRTADDGLQLALNSPAIDAGNTTLLPQDIADIDNDGITAEQIPIDILGNTRVIGAQVDRGAYEFQ
;
A
#
# COMPACT_ATOMS: atom_id res chain seq x y z
N MET A 1 23.54 3.26 -14.54
CA MET A 1 24.97 2.96 -14.31
C MET A 1 25.83 3.82 -15.22
N ALA A 2 26.59 4.72 -14.59
CA ALA A 2 27.88 5.31 -15.00
C ALA A 2 28.06 5.95 -16.40
N GLN A 3 28.07 7.29 -16.38
CA GLN A 3 29.05 8.14 -17.09
C GLN A 3 30.49 7.62 -16.95
N THR A 4 31.35 7.92 -17.92
CA THR A 4 32.73 8.46 -17.71
C THR A 4 33.17 9.15 -19.02
N ILE A 5 33.16 10.48 -19.15
CA ILE A 5 34.24 11.48 -18.89
C ILE A 5 35.50 11.35 -19.78
N MET A 6 35.61 12.28 -20.76
CA MET A 6 36.76 13.10 -21.26
C MET A 6 38.09 12.45 -21.74
N PRO A 7 38.99 13.18 -22.47
CA PRO A 7 38.89 14.45 -23.25
C PRO A 7 39.64 14.46 -24.62
N ASP A 8 39.50 15.60 -25.35
CA ASP A 8 40.50 16.32 -26.18
C ASP A 8 41.42 15.59 -27.18
N LEU A 9 41.33 15.94 -28.48
CA LEU A 9 42.25 16.88 -29.15
C LEU A 9 42.10 16.84 -30.69
N GLU A 10 42.02 18.05 -31.23
CA GLU A 10 42.60 18.53 -32.50
C GLU A 10 42.04 18.10 -33.87
N ASN A 11 41.53 19.13 -34.56
CA ASN A 11 41.86 19.54 -35.93
C ASN A 11 41.93 18.45 -37.00
N LEU A 12 41.09 18.59 -38.03
CA LEU A 12 41.57 19.01 -39.35
C LEU A 12 40.41 19.39 -40.27
N ASP A 13 40.58 20.55 -40.91
CA ASP A 13 39.80 21.09 -42.02
C ASP A 13 39.54 20.07 -43.15
N SER A 14 38.41 20.18 -43.84
CA SER A 14 38.31 20.81 -45.18
C SER A 14 37.18 20.27 -46.06
N LEU A 15 36.38 21.23 -46.55
CA LEU A 15 35.74 21.36 -47.87
C LEU A 15 34.85 20.26 -48.51
N ALA A 16 33.64 20.73 -48.86
CA ALA A 16 32.97 20.69 -50.18
C ALA A 16 31.98 19.54 -50.54
N ALA A 17 30.70 19.85 -50.29
CA ALA A 17 29.49 19.74 -51.14
C ALA A 17 29.41 18.77 -52.35
N ARG A 18 28.26 18.06 -52.50
CA ARG A 18 27.15 18.42 -53.43
C ARG A 18 26.00 17.38 -53.54
N ARG A 19 24.78 17.95 -53.59
CA ARG A 19 23.44 17.55 -54.10
C ARG A 19 23.18 16.19 -54.77
N LEU A 20 22.00 15.62 -54.46
CA LEU A 20 21.21 14.74 -55.34
C LEU A 20 19.75 15.24 -55.46
N VAL A 21 19.21 15.22 -56.68
CA VAL A 21 17.82 15.52 -57.07
C VAL A 21 17.05 14.19 -57.24
N GLU A 22 15.88 14.05 -56.62
CA GLU A 22 14.96 12.91 -56.86
C GLU A 22 13.80 13.27 -57.79
N PHE A 23 13.45 12.30 -58.64
CA PHE A 23 12.34 12.31 -59.59
C PHE A 23 11.00 12.03 -58.89
N THR A 24 9.96 12.80 -59.23
CA THR A 24 8.56 12.46 -58.93
C THR A 24 8.08 11.25 -59.73
N ASN A 25 7.25 10.37 -59.15
CA ASN A 25 6.17 9.74 -59.91
C ASN A 25 4.98 9.21 -59.07
N VAL A 26 3.83 9.84 -59.31
CA VAL A 26 2.50 9.27 -59.66
C VAL A 26 2.03 7.99 -58.94
N ALA A 27 0.93 8.12 -58.18
CA ALA A 27 0.12 7.00 -57.68
C ALA A 27 -0.72 6.34 -58.79
N PRO A 28 -0.97 5.03 -58.70
CA PRO A 28 -2.31 4.52 -59.03
C PRO A 28 -2.79 3.39 -58.10
N GLY A 29 -4.08 3.40 -57.77
CA GLY A 29 -4.76 2.30 -57.10
C GLY A 29 -5.20 1.17 -58.03
N ASP A 30 -5.61 0.08 -57.37
CA ASP A 30 -6.43 -1.06 -57.81
C ASP A 30 -5.81 -2.14 -58.73
N TYR A 31 -5.34 -3.24 -58.13
CA TYR A 31 -5.58 -4.60 -58.63
C TYR A 31 -5.64 -5.61 -57.47
N THR A 32 -6.83 -6.17 -57.24
CA THR A 32 -7.12 -7.22 -56.23
C THR A 32 -6.77 -8.63 -56.73
N ARG A 33 -6.00 -9.42 -55.95
CA ARG A 33 -6.35 -10.78 -55.42
C ARG A 33 -5.11 -11.56 -54.91
N ASP A 34 -5.19 -11.92 -53.62
CA ASP A 34 -4.45 -12.95 -52.84
C ASP A 34 -4.56 -14.41 -53.37
N PRO A 35 -3.94 -15.46 -52.74
CA PRO A 35 -2.70 -15.61 -51.92
C PRO A 35 -1.83 -16.85 -52.38
N VAL A 36 -0.65 -17.22 -51.84
CA VAL A 36 -0.40 -18.11 -50.67
C VAL A 36 1.10 -18.51 -50.56
N ASP A 37 1.61 -18.46 -49.32
CA ASP A 37 2.68 -19.18 -48.58
C ASP A 37 4.21 -19.10 -48.85
N PHE A 38 4.88 -18.72 -47.75
CA PHE A 38 6.28 -18.86 -47.37
C PHE A 38 6.60 -20.23 -46.74
N TRP A 39 7.82 -20.76 -46.95
CA TRP A 39 8.66 -21.30 -45.85
C TRP A 39 10.17 -21.20 -46.19
N VAL A 40 10.96 -20.81 -45.19
CA VAL A 40 12.43 -20.51 -45.13
C VAL A 40 13.15 -21.77 -44.54
N PRO A 41 14.49 -21.99 -44.42
CA PRO A 41 15.69 -21.11 -44.53
C PRO A 41 16.98 -21.73 -45.17
N GLY A 42 18.01 -20.91 -45.40
CA GLY A 42 19.39 -21.42 -45.61
C GLY A 42 20.47 -20.38 -45.95
N THR A 43 21.06 -19.76 -44.91
CA THR A 43 22.24 -18.86 -44.87
C THR A 43 22.22 -17.56 -45.71
N PRO A 44 22.18 -16.37 -45.08
CA PRO A 44 22.62 -15.14 -45.75
C PRO A 44 24.13 -15.25 -46.01
N ILE A 45 24.55 -15.13 -47.27
CA ILE A 45 25.91 -14.71 -47.58
C ILE A 45 25.88 -13.18 -47.49
N ASN A 46 26.48 -12.67 -46.42
CA ASN A 46 26.87 -11.29 -46.31
C ASN A 46 28.13 -11.05 -47.17
N ASP A 47 28.27 -9.81 -47.63
CA ASP A 47 29.52 -9.16 -48.02
C ASP A 47 29.96 -9.31 -49.49
N ILE A 48 29.43 -8.43 -50.36
CA ILE A 48 30.34 -7.68 -51.24
C ILE A 48 31.20 -6.87 -50.25
N PRO A 49 32.51 -7.12 -50.14
CA PRO A 49 33.31 -6.46 -49.13
C PRO A 49 33.31 -4.95 -49.41
N PHE A 50 32.89 -4.17 -48.41
CA PHE A 50 33.07 -2.73 -48.42
C PHE A 50 34.55 -2.42 -48.70
N GLY A 51 34.79 -1.63 -49.74
CA GLY A 51 36.15 -1.40 -50.23
C GLY A 51 36.20 -0.25 -51.21
N THR A 52 37.41 0.21 -51.46
CA THR A 52 37.74 1.35 -52.34
C THR A 52 38.06 0.84 -53.74
N TRP A 53 37.39 1.39 -54.75
CA TRP A 53 37.47 1.00 -56.15
C TRP A 53 38.01 2.15 -56.99
N ASP A 54 38.83 1.86 -58.00
CA ASP A 54 39.36 2.89 -58.90
C ASP A 54 38.73 2.74 -60.29
N ILE A 55 38.13 3.82 -60.78
CA ILE A 55 37.49 3.88 -62.10
C ILE A 55 38.19 4.95 -62.92
N THR A 56 38.72 4.55 -64.07
CA THR A 56 39.35 5.47 -65.03
C THR A 56 38.53 5.53 -66.32
N LEU A 57 38.18 6.75 -66.72
CA LEU A 57 37.52 7.06 -67.98
C LEU A 57 38.48 7.84 -68.88
N THR A 58 38.67 7.37 -70.11
CA THR A 58 39.58 8.01 -71.06
C THR A 58 38.89 8.24 -72.39
N LEU A 59 38.92 9.47 -72.88
CA LEU A 59 38.20 9.88 -74.09
C LEU A 59 39.15 10.31 -75.21
N PHE A 60 38.99 9.72 -76.37
CA PHE A 60 39.78 10.01 -77.57
C PHE A 60 38.92 10.57 -78.70
N ASP A 61 39.48 11.46 -79.53
CA ASP A 61 38.81 11.98 -80.72
C ASP A 61 38.85 10.97 -81.88
N GLY A 62 38.18 11.30 -82.99
CA GLY A 62 38.16 10.45 -84.20
C GLY A 62 39.53 10.29 -84.90
N ALA A 63 40.61 10.83 -84.33
CA ALA A 63 42.00 10.62 -84.74
C ALA A 63 42.84 9.92 -83.64
N ASP A 64 42.18 9.33 -82.62
CA ASP A 64 42.74 8.64 -81.46
C ASP A 64 43.65 9.52 -80.57
N GLN A 65 43.43 10.84 -80.52
CA GLN A 65 44.12 11.74 -79.59
C GLN A 65 43.31 11.94 -78.30
N LEU A 66 43.97 11.89 -77.15
CA LEU A 66 43.34 12.07 -75.83
C LEU A 66 42.74 13.48 -75.72
N ILE A 67 41.43 13.54 -75.56
CA ILE A 67 40.68 14.79 -75.36
C ILE A 67 40.54 15.09 -73.88
N ALA A 68 40.18 14.08 -73.09
CA ALA A 68 39.94 14.20 -71.67
C ALA A 68 40.18 12.85 -70.98
N GLN A 69 40.68 12.88 -69.76
CA GLN A 69 40.78 11.72 -68.88
C GLN A 69 40.21 12.10 -67.52
N GLY A 70 39.39 11.23 -66.97
CA GLY A 70 38.89 11.32 -65.61
C GLY A 70 39.27 10.07 -64.82
N VAL A 71 39.73 10.24 -63.59
CA VAL A 71 39.95 9.14 -62.64
C VAL A 71 39.12 9.40 -61.39
N ALA A 72 38.26 8.45 -61.04
CA ALA A 72 37.61 8.36 -59.73
C ALA A 72 38.33 7.27 -58.93
N GLU A 73 39.28 7.70 -58.08
CA GLU A 73 40.02 6.80 -57.19
C GLU A 73 39.28 6.65 -55.86
N GLY A 74 39.27 5.45 -55.30
CA GLY A 74 38.73 5.18 -53.98
C GLY A 74 37.20 5.31 -53.86
N VAL A 75 36.46 4.90 -54.88
CA VAL A 75 35.00 4.80 -54.84
C VAL A 75 34.60 3.74 -53.80
N LEU A 76 33.85 4.14 -52.77
CA LEU A 76 33.43 3.27 -51.68
C LEU A 76 32.02 2.74 -51.95
N ILE A 77 31.86 1.42 -51.94
CA ILE A 77 30.54 0.77 -52.09
C ILE A 77 29.99 0.44 -50.70
N ASP A 78 28.82 0.98 -50.32
CA ASP A 78 28.11 0.66 -49.07
C ASP A 78 26.61 0.29 -49.25
N ALA A 79 25.80 0.24 -48.19
CA ALA A 79 24.52 -0.48 -48.15
C ALA A 79 23.22 0.34 -48.36
N ALA A 80 23.26 1.66 -48.64
CA ALA A 80 22.10 2.54 -49.03
C ALA A 80 21.41 2.12 -50.35
N SER A 81 20.48 2.85 -51.00
CA SER A 81 19.90 2.45 -52.31
C SER A 81 19.75 3.62 -53.31
N VAL A 82 20.72 3.84 -54.22
CA VAL A 82 20.61 4.79 -55.35
C VAL A 82 21.43 4.26 -56.54
N PRO A 83 20.90 4.22 -57.78
CA PRO A 83 21.70 3.95 -58.98
C PRO A 83 22.72 5.08 -59.20
N VAL A 84 23.97 4.72 -59.50
CA VAL A 84 24.99 5.71 -59.89
C VAL A 84 24.90 5.99 -61.38
N SER A 85 24.62 7.25 -61.73
CA SER A 85 24.81 7.77 -63.09
C SER A 85 26.15 8.51 -63.11
N ILE A 86 27.05 8.12 -64.02
CA ILE A 86 28.19 8.98 -64.38
C ILE A 86 27.78 9.75 -65.62
N ASP A 87 27.51 11.04 -65.43
CA ASP A 87 27.10 11.93 -66.52
C ASP A 87 28.34 12.40 -67.29
N ILE A 88 28.41 12.09 -68.58
CA ILE A 88 29.49 12.53 -69.47
C ILE A 88 28.92 13.64 -70.37
N PHE A 89 29.49 14.84 -70.28
CA PHE A 89 29.05 15.97 -71.10
C PHE A 89 29.27 15.73 -72.61
N PRO A 90 28.39 16.26 -73.48
CA PRO A 90 28.36 15.92 -74.91
C PRO A 90 29.59 16.40 -75.69
N PHE A 91 29.98 15.61 -76.69
CA PHE A 91 30.82 16.06 -77.81
C PHE A 91 30.12 17.22 -78.55
N LEU A 92 30.73 18.40 -78.56
CA LEU A 92 30.17 19.53 -79.31
C LEU A 92 30.28 19.36 -80.83
N THR A 93 31.22 18.54 -81.35
CA THR A 93 31.24 18.08 -82.75
C THR A 93 32.16 16.86 -82.96
N GLY A 94 31.72 15.82 -83.67
CA GLY A 94 32.55 14.71 -84.18
C GLY A 94 32.19 13.31 -83.62
N THR A 95 32.80 12.26 -84.18
CA THR A 95 32.78 10.87 -83.67
C THR A 95 34.08 10.59 -82.92
N GLY A 96 34.04 9.89 -81.78
CA GLY A 96 35.22 9.55 -80.98
C GLY A 96 35.12 8.16 -80.34
N THR A 97 36.23 7.67 -79.79
CA THR A 97 36.32 6.38 -79.09
C THR A 97 36.36 6.62 -77.59
N LEU A 98 35.49 5.94 -76.85
CA LEU A 98 35.42 5.99 -75.40
C LEU A 98 35.98 4.69 -74.81
N GLN A 99 37.01 4.81 -73.97
CA GLN A 99 37.64 3.69 -73.29
C GLN A 99 37.35 3.77 -71.78
N PHE A 100 36.81 2.69 -71.24
CA PHE A 100 36.48 2.54 -69.82
C PHE A 100 37.40 1.53 -69.17
N THR A 101 37.98 1.85 -68.01
CA THR A 101 38.80 0.90 -67.24
C THR A 101 38.35 0.87 -65.76
N ILE A 102 38.00 -0.32 -65.25
CA ILE A 102 37.57 -0.52 -63.85
C ILE A 102 38.55 -1.46 -63.14
N THR A 103 39.11 -1.05 -61.99
CA THR A 103 40.06 -1.85 -61.21
C THR A 103 39.48 -2.24 -59.84
N PHE A 104 39.59 -3.52 -59.49
CA PHE A 104 38.92 -4.13 -58.33
C PHE A 104 39.89 -4.50 -57.18
N PRO A 105 39.43 -4.60 -55.92
CA PRO A 105 40.22 -5.19 -54.83
C PRO A 105 40.53 -6.69 -55.06
N PRO A 106 41.64 -7.25 -54.53
CA PRO A 106 42.22 -8.52 -55.00
C PRO A 106 41.44 -9.82 -54.71
N ALA A 107 40.24 -9.78 -54.15
CA ALA A 107 39.52 -10.95 -53.64
C ALA A 107 38.10 -11.10 -54.22
N PHE A 108 37.93 -10.81 -55.51
CA PHE A 108 36.65 -10.95 -56.21
C PHE A 108 36.67 -12.20 -57.11
N VAL A 109 35.71 -13.12 -56.93
CA VAL A 109 35.43 -14.24 -57.85
C VAL A 109 33.93 -14.49 -57.86
N ASP A 110 33.18 -13.80 -58.73
CA ASP A 110 32.12 -14.39 -59.57
C ASP A 110 31.44 -13.32 -60.46
N THR A 111 30.69 -13.78 -61.47
CA THR A 111 30.25 -13.02 -62.66
C THR A 111 29.26 -11.86 -62.39
N ALA A 112 29.57 -10.68 -62.93
CA ALA A 112 28.67 -9.53 -63.06
C ALA A 112 28.40 -9.20 -64.55
N GLU A 113 27.24 -8.63 -64.86
CA GLU A 113 26.80 -8.25 -66.21
C GLU A 113 26.68 -6.73 -66.29
N ILE A 114 27.21 -6.08 -67.34
CA ILE A 114 27.27 -4.60 -67.47
C ILE A 114 26.52 -4.15 -68.73
N GLU A 115 25.63 -3.16 -68.60
CA GLU A 115 24.85 -2.57 -69.70
C GLU A 115 25.25 -1.10 -69.96
N LEU A 116 25.11 -0.60 -71.20
CA LEU A 116 25.45 0.76 -71.62
C LEU A 116 24.28 1.36 -72.43
N ALA A 117 23.70 2.49 -72.01
CA ALA A 117 22.52 3.08 -72.65
C ALA A 117 22.67 4.58 -72.99
N PRO A 118 22.15 5.07 -74.15
CA PRO A 118 22.16 6.49 -74.49
C PRO A 118 21.09 7.31 -73.74
N PHE A 119 21.35 8.59 -73.49
CA PHE A 119 20.42 9.51 -72.82
C PHE A 119 19.62 10.30 -73.88
N ASP A 120 18.30 10.12 -73.98
CA ASP A 120 17.42 11.02 -74.72
C ASP A 120 16.14 11.34 -73.93
N MET A 121 15.73 12.60 -73.93
CA MET A 121 14.53 13.10 -73.25
C MET A 121 13.27 12.95 -74.11
N SER A 122 13.00 11.74 -74.59
CA SER A 122 11.66 11.35 -75.02
C SER A 122 11.43 9.83 -74.80
N PRO A 123 10.22 9.41 -74.40
CA PRO A 123 9.94 8.00 -74.15
C PRO A 123 9.73 7.29 -75.48
N GLU A 124 10.32 6.10 -75.63
CA GLU A 124 10.28 5.19 -76.79
C GLU A 124 11.45 5.27 -77.79
N PHE A 125 12.63 4.78 -77.37
CA PHE A 125 13.55 4.05 -78.27
C PHE A 125 14.46 3.11 -77.47
N PHE A 126 14.14 1.81 -77.45
CA PHE A 126 15.11 0.77 -77.06
C PHE A 126 15.92 0.41 -78.31
N LEU A 127 17.17 0.89 -78.39
CA LEU A 127 18.16 0.15 -79.16
C LEU A 127 18.48 -1.09 -78.35
N SER A 128 18.20 -2.27 -78.91
CA SER A 128 18.68 -3.55 -78.36
C SER A 128 20.18 -3.42 -78.11
N ALA A 129 20.59 -3.43 -76.84
CA ALA A 129 22.00 -3.49 -76.48
C ALA A 129 22.62 -4.72 -77.17
N PRO A 130 23.84 -4.61 -77.73
CA PRO A 130 24.56 -5.77 -78.22
C PRO A 130 24.80 -6.75 -77.07
N ASP A 131 24.54 -8.02 -77.34
CA ASP A 131 24.70 -9.22 -76.51
C ASP A 131 25.56 -9.05 -75.22
N ASP A 132 24.91 -9.32 -74.09
CA ASP A 132 25.45 -9.63 -72.75
C ASP A 132 26.96 -9.90 -72.71
N PHE A 133 27.74 -8.92 -72.25
CA PHE A 133 29.15 -9.11 -71.93
C PHE A 133 29.28 -9.89 -70.62
N ASN A 134 29.23 -11.21 -70.73
CA ASN A 134 29.52 -12.10 -69.61
C ASN A 134 31.04 -12.22 -69.45
N VAL A 135 31.63 -11.48 -68.50
CA VAL A 135 33.07 -11.50 -68.23
C VAL A 135 33.35 -12.37 -67.00
N ASP A 136 34.21 -13.36 -67.14
CA ASP A 136 34.71 -14.18 -66.02
C ASP A 136 35.81 -13.41 -65.27
N PHE A 137 35.46 -12.86 -64.11
CA PHE A 137 36.31 -11.94 -63.32
C PHE A 137 37.47 -12.62 -62.58
N ALA A 138 37.67 -13.93 -62.75
CA ALA A 138 38.63 -14.70 -61.96
C ALA A 138 40.13 -14.44 -62.28
N THR A 139 40.50 -13.67 -63.32
CA THR A 139 41.90 -13.61 -63.76
C THR A 139 42.50 -12.26 -64.17
N THR A 140 41.75 -11.16 -64.19
CA THR A 140 42.31 -9.82 -64.39
C THR A 140 41.59 -8.82 -63.50
N GLY A 141 42.27 -8.27 -62.50
CA GLY A 141 41.73 -7.22 -61.61
C GLY A 141 41.46 -5.89 -62.30
N THR A 142 41.21 -5.89 -63.61
CA THR A 142 40.93 -4.72 -64.43
C THR A 142 40.07 -5.11 -65.63
N LEU A 143 38.93 -4.44 -65.85
CA LEU A 143 38.07 -4.59 -67.03
C LEU A 143 38.27 -3.39 -67.96
N THR A 144 38.43 -3.60 -69.28
CA THR A 144 38.48 -2.50 -70.26
C THR A 144 37.47 -2.68 -71.40
N ILE A 145 36.69 -1.63 -71.69
CA ILE A 145 35.66 -1.63 -72.74
C ILE A 145 35.89 -0.44 -73.67
N ASP A 146 36.01 -0.70 -74.97
CA ASP A 146 36.16 0.33 -76.01
C ASP A 146 34.89 0.39 -76.86
N THR A 147 34.29 1.58 -76.97
CA THR A 147 33.11 1.77 -77.81
C THR A 147 33.15 3.11 -78.56
N THR A 148 32.64 3.12 -79.79
CA THR A 148 32.59 4.32 -80.63
C THR A 148 31.26 5.03 -80.41
N VAL A 149 31.30 6.29 -79.99
CA VAL A 149 30.09 7.07 -79.70
C VAL A 149 29.91 8.21 -80.72
N ALA A 150 28.66 8.49 -81.07
CA ALA A 150 28.29 9.59 -81.96
C ALA A 150 28.26 10.93 -81.20
N ALA A 151 27.98 12.04 -81.88
CA ALA A 151 27.80 13.32 -81.19
C ALA A 151 26.47 13.34 -80.42
N GLY A 152 26.52 13.50 -79.10
CA GLY A 152 25.36 13.47 -78.20
C GLY A 152 25.77 13.38 -76.73
N GLY A 153 24.82 13.55 -75.81
CA GLY A 153 25.03 13.29 -74.39
C GLY A 153 24.85 11.81 -74.09
N TYR A 154 25.72 11.24 -73.25
CA TYR A 154 25.64 9.83 -72.86
C TYR A 154 25.71 9.72 -71.35
N ALA A 155 24.91 8.81 -70.79
CA ALA A 155 25.01 8.39 -69.40
C ALA A 155 25.56 6.96 -69.36
N LEU A 156 26.64 6.73 -68.61
CA LEU A 156 27.06 5.36 -68.30
C LEU A 156 26.29 4.90 -67.07
N VAL A 157 25.56 3.80 -67.20
CA VAL A 157 24.82 3.18 -66.09
C VAL A 157 25.38 1.79 -65.84
N ILE A 158 26.18 1.62 -64.78
CA ILE A 158 26.65 0.30 -64.37
C ILE A 158 25.60 -0.34 -63.45
N ARG A 159 25.12 -1.53 -63.80
CA ARG A 159 24.19 -2.31 -62.98
C ARG A 159 24.90 -3.57 -62.51
N LEU A 160 24.69 -3.94 -61.24
CA LEU A 160 25.20 -5.18 -60.66
C LEU A 160 24.00 -6.00 -60.20
N PHE A 161 23.92 -7.27 -60.62
CA PHE A 161 22.80 -8.17 -60.29
C PHE A 161 23.27 -9.28 -59.35
N ASP A 162 22.40 -9.71 -58.44
CA ASP A 162 22.55 -10.98 -57.73
C ASP A 162 21.76 -12.07 -58.46
N THR A 163 22.46 -13.08 -58.93
CA THR A 163 21.84 -14.19 -59.68
C THR A 163 21.13 -15.19 -58.77
N THR A 164 21.22 -15.06 -57.43
CA THR A 164 20.69 -16.01 -56.45
C THR A 164 19.44 -15.54 -55.69
N ALA A 165 19.08 -14.26 -55.76
CA ALA A 165 17.84 -13.72 -55.20
C ALA A 165 16.80 -13.45 -56.31
N GLN A 166 15.82 -14.34 -56.46
CA GLN A 166 14.65 -14.10 -57.31
C GLN A 166 13.53 -13.43 -56.51
N ASN A 167 12.89 -12.43 -57.11
CA ASN A 167 11.57 -11.98 -56.64
C ASN A 167 10.52 -13.01 -57.07
N GLY A 168 9.41 -13.09 -56.33
CA GLY A 168 8.39 -14.16 -56.43
C GLY A 168 7.63 -14.30 -57.75
N ASP A 169 8.10 -13.73 -58.86
CA ASP A 169 7.59 -13.89 -60.23
C ASP A 169 8.59 -14.55 -61.19
N GLY A 170 9.76 -14.97 -60.72
CA GLY A 170 10.81 -15.60 -61.54
C GLY A 170 11.75 -14.59 -62.23
N ALA A 171 11.60 -13.29 -61.98
CA ALA A 171 12.57 -12.29 -62.37
C ALA A 171 13.66 -12.13 -61.28
N HIS A 172 14.91 -11.99 -61.71
CA HIS A 172 16.02 -11.61 -60.82
C HIS A 172 15.72 -10.24 -60.22
N ALA A 173 15.77 -10.15 -58.89
CA ALA A 173 15.56 -8.91 -58.17
C ALA A 173 16.80 -8.00 -58.34
N PRO A 174 16.69 -6.75 -58.81
CA PRO A 174 17.81 -5.82 -58.70
C PRO A 174 18.11 -5.61 -57.21
N ILE A 175 19.30 -6.00 -56.76
CA ILE A 175 19.84 -5.58 -55.46
C ILE A 175 20.26 -4.12 -55.64
N VAL A 176 19.34 -3.20 -55.32
CA VAL A 176 19.65 -1.77 -55.29
C VAL A 176 20.38 -1.48 -53.99
N LYS A 177 21.72 -1.53 -54.02
CA LYS A 177 22.60 -1.03 -52.96
C LYS A 177 23.46 0.13 -53.50
N ALA A 178 23.56 1.24 -52.76
CA ALA A 178 24.06 2.54 -53.15
C ALA A 178 25.58 2.57 -53.16
N VAL A 179 26.12 3.26 -54.15
CA VAL A 179 27.53 3.59 -54.23
C VAL A 179 27.65 5.10 -54.05
N HIS A 180 28.47 5.55 -53.09
CA HIS A 180 28.87 6.95 -53.00
C HIS A 180 30.13 7.14 -53.85
N VAL A 181 29.99 7.90 -54.95
CA VAL A 181 31.11 8.39 -55.74
C VAL A 181 31.35 9.84 -55.33
N TYR A 182 32.58 10.18 -54.90
CA TYR A 182 32.95 11.57 -54.60
C TYR A 182 33.23 12.34 -55.90
N ASP A 183 32.58 13.50 -56.04
CA ASP A 183 32.62 14.42 -57.18
C ASP A 183 33.92 15.26 -57.18
N SER A 184 35.01 14.75 -57.78
CA SER A 184 36.02 15.66 -58.35
C SER A 184 36.95 14.96 -59.36
N LEU A 185 36.58 15.01 -60.64
CA LEU A 185 37.51 14.81 -61.75
C LEU A 185 38.30 16.10 -61.98
N VAL A 186 39.57 16.15 -61.57
CA VAL A 186 40.47 17.27 -61.88
C VAL A 186 40.96 17.14 -63.33
N SER A 187 40.38 17.92 -64.24
CA SER A 187 40.90 18.12 -65.60
C SER A 187 42.14 19.03 -65.59
N THR A 188 43.25 18.59 -66.20
CA THR A 188 44.54 19.31 -66.22
C THR A 188 44.97 19.81 -67.62
N ALA A 189 44.08 20.38 -68.46
CA ALA A 189 44.48 21.29 -69.56
C ALA A 189 43.31 22.14 -70.15
N PRO A 190 43.52 23.45 -70.50
CA PRO A 190 42.52 24.38 -71.08
C PRO A 190 42.48 24.30 -72.63
N PRO A 191 41.52 24.87 -73.43
CA PRO A 191 40.69 26.11 -73.29
C PRO A 191 39.20 25.91 -73.73
N LEU A 192 38.22 26.83 -73.81
CA LEU A 192 38.12 28.17 -74.43
C LEU A 192 36.78 28.83 -74.01
N ASP A 193 36.83 30.15 -73.82
CA ASP A 193 35.78 31.10 -73.40
C ASP A 193 34.48 31.11 -74.22
N LEU A 194 33.35 31.47 -73.55
CA LEU A 194 32.09 32.12 -74.00
C LEU A 194 30.91 31.60 -73.13
N THR A 195 30.14 32.34 -72.32
CA THR A 195 29.88 33.78 -72.21
C THR A 195 29.41 34.19 -70.80
N VAL A 196 29.83 35.40 -70.40
CA VAL A 196 29.44 36.18 -69.22
C VAL A 196 27.92 36.51 -69.18
N ALA A 197 27.09 35.63 -68.62
CA ALA A 197 25.67 35.94 -68.40
C ALA A 197 25.03 35.50 -67.06
N GLU A 198 25.60 34.54 -66.30
CA GLU A 198 24.94 34.07 -65.05
C GLU A 198 25.47 34.70 -63.74
N LEU A 199 26.58 35.44 -63.76
CA LEU A 199 27.13 36.07 -62.55
C LEU A 199 26.49 37.44 -62.20
N ARG A 200 25.15 37.53 -62.26
CA ARG A 200 24.39 38.71 -61.78
C ARG A 200 23.02 38.36 -61.18
N SER A 201 22.89 37.25 -60.47
CA SER A 201 21.65 36.94 -59.74
C SER A 201 21.91 36.57 -58.27
N PRO A 202 20.97 36.88 -57.37
CA PRO A 202 21.00 36.38 -56.00
C PRO A 202 21.11 34.83 -55.93
N PRO A 203 21.60 34.26 -54.81
CA PRO A 203 21.73 32.82 -54.64
C PRO A 203 20.39 32.07 -54.64
N ALA A 204 20.44 30.74 -54.81
CA ALA A 204 19.28 29.88 -54.60
C ALA A 204 18.81 29.95 -53.13
N ALA A 205 17.51 29.85 -52.90
CA ALA A 205 16.98 29.84 -51.53
C ALA A 205 17.24 28.48 -50.86
N PRO A 206 17.55 28.46 -49.54
CA PRO A 206 17.63 27.22 -48.79
C PRO A 206 16.27 26.50 -48.76
N SER A 207 16.25 25.23 -48.36
CA SER A 207 15.04 24.41 -48.27
C SER A 207 14.95 23.68 -46.92
N GLY A 208 13.85 22.98 -46.65
CA GLY A 208 13.73 22.11 -45.46
C GLY A 208 13.87 22.81 -44.10
N LEU A 209 13.41 24.06 -43.97
CA LEU A 209 13.49 24.81 -42.70
C LEU A 209 12.71 24.08 -41.59
N ASN A 210 13.45 23.54 -40.63
CA ASN A 210 12.93 22.96 -39.41
C ASN A 210 13.18 23.91 -38.25
N VAL A 211 12.21 23.96 -37.35
CA VAL A 211 12.20 24.82 -36.17
C VAL A 211 11.85 23.92 -34.99
N VAL A 212 12.72 23.89 -33.99
CA VAL A 212 12.57 23.07 -32.78
C VAL A 212 12.72 23.98 -31.58
N GLN A 213 11.72 23.96 -30.70
CA GLN A 213 11.86 24.55 -29.37
C GLN A 213 12.63 23.58 -28.49
N ILE A 214 13.71 24.04 -27.86
CA ILE A 214 14.64 23.18 -27.10
C ILE A 214 14.59 23.42 -25.59
N ASP A 215 13.90 24.46 -25.12
CA ASP A 215 13.74 24.78 -23.70
C ASP A 215 12.42 25.55 -23.45
N LEU A 216 12.01 25.64 -22.18
CA LEU A 216 10.84 26.38 -21.69
C LEU A 216 11.05 27.89 -21.68
N GLU A 217 12.29 28.35 -21.48
CA GLU A 217 12.67 29.67 -21.94
C GLU A 217 12.70 29.62 -23.48
N PRO A 218 11.86 30.38 -24.20
CA PRO A 218 11.49 30.17 -25.62
C PRO A 218 12.69 30.31 -26.58
N THR A 219 13.53 29.29 -26.54
CA THR A 219 14.78 29.14 -27.27
C THR A 219 14.52 28.17 -28.40
N VAL A 220 14.83 28.62 -29.60
CA VAL A 220 14.45 27.94 -30.82
C VAL A 220 15.70 27.62 -31.62
N GLN A 221 15.91 26.35 -31.92
CA GLN A 221 16.91 25.92 -32.88
C GLN A 221 16.27 25.81 -34.26
N LEU A 222 16.84 26.53 -35.21
CA LEU A 222 16.50 26.46 -36.62
C LEU A 222 17.56 25.65 -37.35
N SER A 223 17.11 24.80 -38.28
CA SER A 223 17.99 24.07 -39.20
C SER A 223 17.42 24.08 -40.62
N TRP A 224 18.26 24.15 -41.65
CA TRP A 224 17.84 24.15 -43.05
C TRP A 224 18.85 23.43 -43.95
N ILE A 225 18.42 23.11 -45.16
CA ILE A 225 19.24 22.50 -46.21
C ILE A 225 19.86 23.63 -47.05
N ASP A 226 21.18 23.56 -47.22
CA ASP A 226 21.92 24.45 -48.13
C ASP A 226 21.71 24.02 -49.58
N GLU A 227 21.09 24.90 -50.36
CA GLU A 227 20.81 24.70 -51.79
C GLU A 227 21.62 25.66 -52.68
N ALA A 228 22.41 26.54 -52.07
CA ALA A 228 23.18 27.55 -52.75
C ALA A 228 24.63 27.09 -52.93
N ASN A 229 25.30 27.65 -53.94
CA ASN A 229 26.73 27.43 -54.18
C ASN A 229 27.46 28.74 -54.53
N THR A 230 26.76 29.86 -54.39
CA THR A 230 27.16 31.23 -54.78
C THR A 230 26.86 32.24 -53.67
N GLU A 231 26.43 31.75 -52.51
CA GLU A 231 26.16 32.49 -51.30
C GLU A 231 27.47 32.89 -50.62
N GLU A 232 27.51 34.13 -50.17
CA GLU A 232 28.53 34.63 -49.25
C GLU A 232 28.12 34.35 -47.80
N GLY A 233 26.85 33.98 -47.57
CA GLY A 233 26.32 33.65 -46.25
C GLY A 233 24.80 33.46 -46.18
N TYR A 234 24.29 33.33 -44.96
CA TYR A 234 22.88 33.19 -44.63
C TYR A 234 22.38 34.28 -43.70
N ARG A 235 21.09 34.58 -43.80
CA ARG A 235 20.37 35.53 -42.93
C ARG A 235 19.07 34.92 -42.45
N VAL A 236 18.85 34.96 -41.15
CA VAL A 236 17.63 34.49 -40.49
C VAL A 236 16.78 35.68 -40.12
N TYR A 237 15.54 35.65 -40.61
CA TYR A 237 14.51 36.63 -40.37
C TYR A 237 13.45 36.04 -39.45
N ARG A 238 12.95 36.84 -38.52
CA ARG A 238 11.78 36.56 -37.69
C ARG A 238 10.77 37.67 -37.85
N ASN A 239 9.55 37.33 -38.28
CA ASN A 239 8.49 38.29 -38.63
C ASN A 239 8.98 39.40 -39.57
N GLY A 240 9.83 39.03 -40.55
CA GLY A 240 10.44 39.95 -41.52
C GLY A 240 11.59 40.81 -40.99
N THR A 241 11.98 40.68 -39.72
CA THR A 241 13.13 41.38 -39.13
C THR A 241 14.36 40.47 -39.07
N LEU A 242 15.52 40.94 -39.54
CA LEU A 242 16.77 40.20 -39.46
C LEU A 242 17.22 40.02 -38.00
N ILE A 243 17.46 38.78 -37.56
CA ILE A 243 17.87 38.46 -36.18
C ILE A 243 19.29 37.89 -36.07
N SER A 244 19.81 37.22 -37.09
CA SER A 244 21.13 36.55 -37.03
C SER A 244 22.33 37.45 -37.33
N GLY A 245 22.10 38.57 -38.03
CA GLY A 245 23.16 39.20 -38.84
C GLY A 245 23.57 38.31 -40.02
N ASP A 246 24.76 38.56 -40.58
CA ASP A 246 25.33 37.78 -41.67
C ASP A 246 26.02 36.54 -41.11
N LEU A 247 25.39 35.37 -41.27
CA LEU A 247 26.02 34.07 -41.00
C LEU A 247 26.98 33.72 -42.13
N GLY A 248 28.01 32.93 -41.83
CA GLY A 248 28.98 32.50 -42.84
C GLY A 248 28.38 31.60 -43.93
N PRO A 249 29.13 31.36 -45.03
CA PRO A 249 28.72 30.43 -46.08
C PRO A 249 28.65 29.00 -45.52
N ASN A 250 27.77 28.17 -46.07
CA ASN A 250 27.50 26.78 -45.62
C ASN A 250 26.95 26.61 -44.18
N VAL A 251 26.54 27.70 -43.50
CA VAL A 251 25.87 27.58 -42.19
C VAL A 251 24.46 27.04 -42.40
N THR A 252 24.11 25.97 -41.68
CA THR A 252 22.80 25.28 -41.77
C THR A 252 22.00 25.29 -40.48
N MET A 253 22.48 25.95 -39.43
CA MET A 253 21.78 26.06 -38.14
C MET A 253 21.91 27.44 -37.50
N TYR A 254 20.90 27.83 -36.72
CA TYR A 254 20.90 29.06 -35.92
C TYR A 254 20.04 28.89 -34.66
N THR A 255 20.45 29.47 -33.54
CA THR A 255 19.67 29.47 -32.30
C THR A 255 19.14 30.87 -32.01
N ASP A 256 17.82 31.02 -31.93
CA ASP A 256 17.16 32.23 -31.45
C ASP A 256 16.82 32.08 -29.96
N THR A 257 17.43 32.92 -29.12
CA THR A 257 17.20 32.98 -27.66
C THR A 257 16.32 34.17 -27.24
N SER A 258 15.78 34.91 -28.21
CA SER A 258 15.07 36.17 -27.98
C SER A 258 13.55 36.07 -28.18
N GLY A 259 13.01 34.85 -28.25
CA GLY A 259 11.58 34.58 -28.38
C GLY A 259 10.80 34.95 -27.11
N ALA A 260 9.48 35.04 -27.25
CA ALA A 260 8.54 35.09 -26.14
C ALA A 260 7.48 33.99 -26.37
N GLY A 261 7.11 33.26 -25.33
CA GLY A 261 6.07 32.23 -25.45
C GLY A 261 4.68 32.82 -25.67
N GLY A 262 3.78 32.01 -26.22
CA GLY A 262 2.45 32.43 -26.66
C GLY A 262 2.43 33.33 -27.91
N VAL A 263 3.60 33.61 -28.50
CA VAL A 263 3.74 34.45 -29.69
C VAL A 263 3.98 33.58 -30.92
N GLU A 264 3.21 33.83 -31.97
CA GLU A 264 3.44 33.26 -33.29
C GLU A 264 4.62 33.97 -33.98
N TYR A 265 5.60 33.19 -34.43
CA TYR A 265 6.74 33.65 -35.19
C TYR A 265 6.77 32.99 -36.56
N THR A 266 6.87 33.82 -37.59
CA THR A 266 7.24 33.37 -38.94
C THR A 266 8.75 33.53 -39.10
N TYR A 267 9.46 32.41 -39.15
CA TYR A 267 10.89 32.37 -39.44
C TYR A 267 11.13 32.20 -40.93
N GLU A 268 12.13 32.89 -41.44
CA GLU A 268 12.54 32.80 -42.83
C GLU A 268 14.06 32.81 -42.93
N VAL A 269 14.63 31.91 -43.73
CA VAL A 269 16.08 31.87 -43.98
C VAL A 269 16.35 32.21 -45.44
N ARG A 270 17.30 33.11 -45.67
CA ARG A 270 17.71 33.52 -47.02
C ARG A 270 19.22 33.39 -47.18
N ALA A 271 19.64 32.82 -48.30
CA ALA A 271 21.02 32.89 -48.75
C ALA A 271 21.27 34.26 -49.37
N PHE A 272 22.46 34.83 -49.22
CA PHE A 272 22.80 36.13 -49.83
C PHE A 272 24.18 36.12 -50.47
N ASN A 273 24.39 36.98 -51.46
CA ASN A 273 25.70 37.35 -51.98
C ASN A 273 25.71 38.84 -52.39
N SER A 274 26.80 39.29 -53.00
CA SER A 274 26.95 40.65 -53.52
C SER A 274 25.90 41.10 -54.56
N PHE A 275 25.08 40.19 -55.10
CA PHE A 275 23.99 40.49 -56.04
C PHE A 275 22.59 40.52 -55.42
N GLY A 276 22.44 40.12 -54.15
CA GLY A 276 21.19 40.21 -53.40
C GLY A 276 20.87 38.94 -52.59
N GLU A 277 19.67 38.92 -52.01
CA GLU A 277 19.15 37.77 -51.26
C GLU A 277 18.33 36.85 -52.15
N SER A 278 18.33 35.56 -51.82
CA SER A 278 17.47 34.56 -52.42
C SER A 278 15.99 34.93 -52.30
N VAL A 279 15.14 34.33 -53.15
CA VAL A 279 13.70 34.62 -53.21
C VAL A 279 13.07 34.48 -51.83
N SER A 280 12.35 35.53 -51.40
CA SER A 280 11.63 35.54 -50.13
C SER A 280 10.45 34.57 -50.14
N GLY A 281 10.18 33.94 -48.99
CA GLY A 281 9.08 33.00 -48.79
C GLY A 281 9.43 31.54 -49.10
N ALA A 282 10.62 31.26 -49.63
CA ALA A 282 11.00 29.92 -50.09
C ALA A 282 11.39 28.96 -48.94
N ALA A 283 12.12 29.44 -47.94
CA ALA A 283 12.38 28.72 -46.68
C ALA A 283 11.70 29.48 -45.54
N THR A 284 10.40 29.31 -45.40
CA THR A 284 9.59 29.99 -44.38
C THR A 284 8.77 28.99 -43.59
N ARG A 285 8.73 29.16 -42.27
CA ARG A 285 7.92 28.35 -41.36
C ARG A 285 7.35 29.22 -40.26
N THR A 286 6.05 29.07 -40.01
CA THR A 286 5.34 29.73 -38.92
C THR A 286 5.16 28.74 -37.79
N VAL A 287 5.46 29.17 -36.55
CA VAL A 287 5.34 28.37 -35.34
C VAL A 287 4.85 29.22 -34.18
N THR A 288 4.17 28.64 -33.21
CA THR A 288 3.83 29.31 -31.94
C THR A 288 4.66 28.74 -30.81
N LEU A 289 5.47 29.56 -30.15
CA LEU A 289 6.31 29.09 -29.04
C LEU A 289 5.49 28.87 -27.79
N ILE A 290 5.85 27.84 -27.03
CA ILE A 290 5.31 27.56 -25.70
C ILE A 290 6.14 28.35 -24.68
N SER A 291 5.52 29.02 -23.69
CA SER A 291 6.27 29.64 -22.58
C SER A 291 6.60 28.64 -21.47
N ASP A 292 7.36 29.09 -20.49
CA ASP A 292 7.52 28.37 -19.23
C ASP A 292 6.16 28.01 -18.61
N VAL A 293 6.09 26.78 -18.13
CA VAL A 293 4.97 26.20 -17.39
C VAL A 293 5.45 26.16 -15.95
N GLY A 294 5.24 27.26 -15.23
CA GLY A 294 5.87 27.48 -13.92
C GLY A 294 5.38 26.45 -12.91
N LEU A 295 6.18 25.44 -12.61
CA LEU A 295 5.83 24.40 -11.65
C LEU A 295 6.02 24.88 -10.21
N GLU A 296 5.01 24.63 -9.37
CA GLU A 296 5.12 24.81 -7.92
C GLU A 296 5.10 23.46 -7.20
N ALA A 297 5.88 23.33 -6.12
CA ALA A 297 5.88 22.11 -5.32
C ALA A 297 4.44 21.77 -4.87
N PRO A 298 3.98 20.52 -5.03
CA PRO A 298 2.60 20.17 -4.73
C PRO A 298 2.27 20.47 -3.28
N LEU A 299 1.14 21.15 -3.08
CA LEU A 299 0.62 21.43 -1.76
C LEU A 299 -0.33 20.30 -1.37
N ASN A 300 -0.15 19.79 -0.16
CA ASN A 300 -1.20 19.00 0.48
C ASN A 300 -2.26 20.00 0.93
N LEU A 301 -3.30 20.20 0.12
CA LEU A 301 -4.33 21.17 0.43
C LEU A 301 -5.16 20.67 1.62
N ALA A 302 -5.16 21.50 2.67
CA ALA A 302 -6.02 21.39 3.84
C ALA A 302 -7.49 21.73 3.55
N GLU A 303 -7.79 22.33 2.40
CA GLU A 303 -9.11 22.86 2.07
C GLU A 303 -10.07 21.73 1.67
N ASN A 304 -10.56 21.06 2.70
CA ASN A 304 -11.48 19.95 2.70
C ASN A 304 -10.83 18.58 2.46
N VAL A 305 -10.42 18.00 3.59
CA VAL A 305 -11.04 16.74 4.05
C VAL A 305 -10.44 15.45 3.46
N ALA A 306 -9.73 15.48 2.34
CA ALA A 306 -8.81 14.39 1.98
C ALA A 306 -7.39 14.96 1.86
N LEU A 307 -6.37 14.19 2.27
CA LEU A 307 -4.96 14.48 1.99
C LEU A 307 -4.71 14.41 0.47
N ARG A 308 -5.32 15.32 -0.29
CA ARG A 308 -5.20 15.44 -1.73
C ARG A 308 -3.93 16.21 -2.01
N THR A 309 -3.10 15.61 -2.85
CA THR A 309 -1.95 16.31 -3.40
C THR A 309 -2.44 17.19 -4.53
N ASN A 310 -2.40 18.50 -4.33
CA ASN A 310 -2.69 19.47 -5.37
C ASN A 310 -1.41 19.82 -6.10
N PHE A 311 -1.39 19.55 -7.40
CA PHE A 311 -0.33 19.96 -8.29
C PHE A 311 -0.72 21.31 -8.88
N GLU A 312 0.10 22.33 -8.64
CA GLU A 312 -0.13 23.68 -9.14
C GLU A 312 0.94 24.03 -10.16
N TRP A 313 0.52 24.72 -11.22
CA TRP A 313 1.43 25.22 -12.25
C TRP A 313 0.85 26.45 -12.95
N ASP A 314 1.72 27.32 -13.47
CA ASP A 314 1.31 28.40 -14.38
C ASP A 314 1.06 27.81 -15.78
N PRO A 315 -0.15 27.92 -16.35
CA PRO A 315 -0.46 27.41 -17.68
C PRO A 315 0.37 28.17 -18.72
N GLY A 316 1.43 27.53 -19.19
CA GLY A 316 2.32 28.09 -20.19
C GLY A 316 1.54 28.57 -21.43
N SER A 317 1.69 29.85 -21.76
CA SER A 317 1.08 30.46 -22.94
C SER A 317 1.55 29.77 -24.23
N GLY A 318 0.59 29.53 -25.15
CA GLY A 318 0.86 28.87 -26.44
C GLY A 318 0.74 27.34 -26.41
N SER A 319 0.44 26.72 -25.26
CA SER A 319 0.09 25.30 -25.17
C SER A 319 -1.41 25.06 -25.44
N ASP A 320 -1.73 23.97 -26.13
CA ASP A 320 -3.10 23.49 -26.34
C ASP A 320 -3.50 22.47 -25.27
N THR A 321 -2.56 21.61 -24.88
CA THR A 321 -2.74 20.53 -23.89
C THR A 321 -1.55 20.37 -22.98
N LEU A 322 -1.79 19.89 -21.76
CA LEU A 322 -0.82 19.49 -20.76
C LEU A 322 -0.99 18.00 -20.44
N GLU A 323 0.08 17.37 -19.97
CA GLU A 323 0.06 16.03 -19.38
C GLU A 323 0.88 15.98 -18.10
N LEU A 324 0.33 15.39 -17.05
CA LEU A 324 0.96 15.24 -15.74
C LEU A 324 1.56 13.84 -15.60
N PHE A 325 2.78 13.71 -15.08
CA PHE A 325 3.42 12.43 -14.77
C PHE A 325 3.96 12.42 -13.34
N ILE A 326 3.76 11.30 -12.62
CA ILE A 326 4.20 11.11 -11.23
C ILE A 326 4.89 9.74 -11.09
N PHE A 327 6.04 9.71 -10.41
CA PHE A 327 6.91 8.55 -10.28
C PHE A 327 7.28 8.23 -8.84
N GLU A 328 7.31 6.95 -8.50
CA GLU A 328 7.81 6.38 -7.24
C GLU A 328 9.06 5.56 -7.53
N ASP A 329 10.20 5.91 -6.92
CA ASP A 329 11.49 5.25 -7.17
C ASP A 329 11.84 5.12 -8.68
N GLY A 330 11.44 6.11 -9.48
CA GLY A 330 11.65 6.15 -10.93
C GLY A 330 10.67 5.32 -11.76
N ASN A 331 9.67 4.68 -11.14
CA ASN A 331 8.59 3.97 -11.84
C ASN A 331 7.36 4.87 -11.96
N LEU A 332 6.77 4.95 -13.15
CA LEU A 332 5.54 5.70 -13.37
C LEU A 332 4.39 5.09 -12.56
N VAL A 333 3.81 5.88 -11.64
CA VAL A 333 2.68 5.45 -10.81
C VAL A 333 1.37 6.13 -11.21
N PHE A 334 1.44 7.31 -11.82
CA PHE A 334 0.27 8.04 -12.29
C PHE A 334 0.61 8.92 -13.49
N SER A 335 -0.33 9.03 -14.43
CA SER A 335 -0.28 10.01 -15.51
C SER A 335 -1.68 10.46 -15.91
N GLU A 336 -1.87 11.75 -16.14
CA GLU A 336 -3.10 12.29 -16.73
C GLU A 336 -2.80 12.97 -18.07
N VAL A 337 -3.60 12.64 -19.08
CA VAL A 337 -3.37 13.01 -20.48
C VAL A 337 -4.46 13.96 -20.98
N GLY A 338 -4.09 15.00 -21.74
CA GLY A 338 -5.04 15.88 -22.41
C GLY A 338 -5.68 16.94 -21.50
N ILE A 339 -4.99 17.33 -20.44
CA ILE A 339 -5.38 18.46 -19.60
C ILE A 339 -5.40 19.73 -20.47
N PRO A 340 -6.42 20.61 -20.41
CA PRO A 340 -6.42 21.84 -21.20
C PRO A 340 -5.21 22.73 -20.93
N GLY A 341 -4.59 23.30 -21.98
CA GLY A 341 -3.43 24.21 -21.88
C GLY A 341 -3.64 25.46 -21.03
N THR A 342 -4.88 25.78 -20.66
CA THR A 342 -5.26 26.92 -19.82
C THR A 342 -5.48 26.55 -18.35
N GLN A 343 -5.32 25.28 -17.97
CA GLN A 343 -5.59 24.82 -16.60
C GLN A 343 -4.39 25.07 -15.70
N GLU A 344 -4.62 25.59 -14.49
CA GLU A 344 -3.58 26.05 -13.53
C GLU A 344 -3.17 24.98 -12.49
N GLY A 345 -3.64 23.74 -12.63
CA GLY A 345 -3.31 22.67 -11.70
C GLY A 345 -4.17 21.41 -11.85
N PHE A 346 -3.85 20.37 -11.07
CA PHE A 346 -4.57 19.10 -11.05
C PHE A 346 -4.60 18.50 -9.64
N ILE A 347 -5.80 18.04 -9.25
CA ILE A 347 -6.04 17.45 -7.94
C ILE A 347 -6.23 15.96 -8.13
N LEU A 348 -5.39 15.14 -7.48
CA LEU A 348 -5.63 13.70 -7.41
C LEU A 348 -6.88 13.41 -6.56
N ASP A 349 -7.76 12.56 -7.10
CA ASP A 349 -8.99 12.13 -6.45
C ASP A 349 -8.83 10.80 -5.69
N GLU A 350 -9.91 10.36 -5.05
CA GLU A 350 -9.92 9.15 -4.21
C GLU A 350 -9.59 7.86 -4.96
N ALA A 351 -9.70 7.82 -6.29
CA ALA A 351 -9.42 6.64 -7.08
C ALA A 351 -7.92 6.47 -7.41
N ASN A 352 -7.12 7.53 -7.27
CA ASN A 352 -5.74 7.61 -7.75
C ASN A 352 -4.78 8.17 -6.68
N GLN A 353 -4.97 7.77 -5.42
CA GLN A 353 -4.16 8.23 -4.30
C GLN A 353 -2.72 7.70 -4.39
N LEU A 354 -1.75 8.56 -4.05
CA LEU A 354 -0.35 8.19 -3.89
C LEU A 354 -0.10 7.55 -2.52
N ASN A 355 0.92 6.71 -2.40
CA ASN A 355 1.35 6.16 -1.12
C ASN A 355 1.80 7.30 -0.20
N ARG A 356 1.51 7.20 1.10
CA ARG A 356 1.84 8.23 2.11
C ARG A 356 3.27 8.06 2.63
N GLN A 357 3.88 9.14 3.12
CA GLN A 357 5.30 9.19 3.51
C GLN A 357 6.25 8.66 2.44
N THR A 358 5.86 8.79 1.17
CA THR A 358 6.62 8.32 0.04
C THR A 358 7.12 9.51 -0.75
N ASP A 359 8.38 9.43 -1.16
CA ASP A 359 9.00 10.42 -2.03
C ASP A 359 8.58 10.16 -3.48
N TYR A 360 8.04 11.19 -4.11
CA TYR A 360 7.66 11.19 -5.52
C TYR A 360 8.46 12.21 -6.30
N THR A 361 8.69 11.90 -7.57
CA THR A 361 9.06 12.91 -8.57
C THR A 361 7.91 13.11 -9.54
N TRP A 362 7.80 14.33 -10.09
CA TRP A 362 6.74 14.64 -11.04
C TRP A 362 7.17 15.76 -11.99
N TYR A 363 6.51 15.82 -13.14
CA TYR A 363 6.67 16.86 -14.14
C TYR A 363 5.41 16.99 -15.00
N VAL A 364 5.32 18.09 -15.75
CA VAL A 364 4.26 18.36 -16.73
C VAL A 364 4.87 18.46 -18.13
N VAL A 365 4.16 17.97 -19.13
CA VAL A 365 4.51 18.14 -20.54
C VAL A 365 3.48 19.04 -21.20
N ALA A 366 3.91 20.15 -21.80
CA ALA A 366 3.06 21.04 -22.58
C ALA A 366 3.20 20.76 -24.08
N ARG A 367 2.08 20.74 -24.80
CA ARG A 367 2.03 20.46 -26.23
C ARG A 367 1.17 21.47 -26.98
N ASN A 368 1.56 21.75 -28.21
CA ASN A 368 0.73 22.37 -29.24
C ASN A 368 0.97 21.66 -30.59
N THR A 369 0.43 22.19 -31.68
CA THR A 369 0.61 21.60 -33.02
C THR A 369 2.06 21.53 -33.51
N ASP A 370 2.95 22.38 -32.98
CA ASP A 370 4.33 22.53 -33.44
C ASP A 370 5.36 21.90 -32.48
N PHE A 371 5.09 21.91 -31.17
CA PHE A 371 6.07 21.61 -30.13
C PHE A 371 5.52 20.78 -28.97
N GLU A 372 6.46 20.07 -28.34
CA GLU A 372 6.30 19.35 -27.07
C GLU A 372 7.47 19.75 -26.16
N VAL A 373 7.18 20.27 -24.98
CA VAL A 373 8.19 20.74 -24.02
C VAL A 373 7.88 20.19 -22.63
N GLN A 374 8.87 19.57 -22.00
CA GLN A 374 8.78 19.01 -20.64
C GLN A 374 9.33 20.00 -19.61
N THR A 375 8.66 20.12 -18.47
CA THR A 375 9.16 20.86 -17.31
C THR A 375 10.31 20.13 -16.60
N PRO A 376 11.13 20.85 -15.81
CA PRO A 376 12.03 20.22 -14.86
C PRO A 376 11.27 19.27 -13.93
N GLU A 377 11.92 18.20 -13.49
CA GLU A 377 11.36 17.32 -12.48
C GLU A 377 11.42 18.01 -11.10
N LEU A 378 10.29 18.02 -10.39
CA LEU A 378 10.23 18.39 -8.99
C LEU A 378 9.99 17.15 -8.12
N SER A 379 10.37 17.25 -6.84
CA SER A 379 10.15 16.19 -5.86
C SER A 379 9.27 16.67 -4.71
N PHE A 380 8.47 15.76 -4.17
CA PHE A 380 7.68 16.00 -2.96
C PHE A 380 7.51 14.72 -2.16
N THR A 381 7.17 14.86 -0.87
CA THR A 381 6.83 13.76 0.01
C THR A 381 5.38 13.91 0.43
N THR A 382 4.60 12.84 0.30
CA THR A 382 3.20 12.81 0.77
C THR A 382 3.14 12.86 2.31
N ALA A 383 2.12 13.53 2.86
CA ALA A 383 1.93 13.69 4.31
C ALA A 383 1.71 12.36 5.06
N ASP A 384 1.81 12.38 6.39
CA ASP A 384 1.62 11.21 7.25
C ASP A 384 0.15 10.71 7.28
N ASN A 385 -0.06 9.45 7.71
CA ASN A 385 -1.39 8.85 7.91
C ASN A 385 -2.03 9.27 9.25
N ILE A 386 -1.64 10.42 9.81
CA ILE A 386 -1.97 10.78 11.20
C ILE A 386 -2.88 12.00 11.22
N ILE A 387 -4.10 11.82 11.73
CA ILE A 387 -4.98 12.94 12.07
C ILE A 387 -4.84 13.25 13.56
N ARG A 388 -4.42 14.48 13.86
CA ARG A 388 -4.24 14.96 15.23
C ARG A 388 -5.49 15.67 15.69
N VAL A 389 -6.07 15.22 16.80
CA VAL A 389 -7.34 15.76 17.33
C VAL A 389 -7.16 16.35 18.72
N ALA A 390 -7.90 17.41 19.01
CA ALA A 390 -7.87 18.11 20.29
C ALA A 390 -9.31 18.33 20.81
N PRO A 391 -9.52 18.53 22.12
CA PRO A 391 -10.83 18.89 22.64
C PRO A 391 -11.35 20.18 21.99
N ASN A 392 -12.53 20.13 21.38
CA ASN A 392 -13.11 21.23 20.59
C ASN A 392 -12.22 21.69 19.40
N GLY A 393 -11.42 20.77 18.85
CA GLY A 393 -10.63 21.03 17.65
C GLY A 393 -11.54 21.47 16.49
N GLY A 394 -11.05 22.40 15.69
CA GLY A 394 -11.76 22.91 14.51
C GLY A 394 -10.85 23.10 13.30
N GLY A 395 -9.60 22.61 13.40
CA GLY A 395 -8.65 22.55 12.30
C GLY A 395 -8.87 21.32 11.43
N ASP A 396 -7.90 21.09 10.55
CA ASP A 396 -7.90 20.03 9.53
C ASP A 396 -7.22 18.72 9.98
N GLY A 397 -6.61 18.71 11.16
CA GLY A 397 -5.88 17.59 11.73
C GLY A 397 -4.45 17.43 11.23
N SER A 398 -3.95 18.35 10.40
CA SER A 398 -2.57 18.34 9.84
C SER A 398 -1.48 18.55 10.89
N GLY A 399 -1.85 18.98 12.09
CA GLY A 399 -0.93 19.30 13.17
C GLY A 399 -1.66 19.49 14.50
N TRP A 400 -0.87 19.71 15.55
CA TRP A 400 -1.40 20.04 16.88
C TRP A 400 -1.86 21.51 16.98
N GLY A 401 -2.47 21.89 18.11
CA GLY A 401 -2.85 23.28 18.39
C GLY A 401 -4.01 23.76 17.51
N ALA A 402 -3.81 24.88 16.80
CA ALA A 402 -4.87 25.46 15.95
C ALA A 402 -5.27 24.58 14.75
N ASN A 403 -4.37 23.67 14.34
CA ASN A 403 -4.63 22.74 13.24
C ASN A 403 -5.31 21.45 13.72
N ALA A 404 -5.45 21.22 15.03
CA ALA A 404 -6.04 19.98 15.52
C ALA A 404 -7.54 19.91 15.21
N ALA A 405 -7.99 18.73 14.76
CA ALA A 405 -9.35 18.49 14.34
C ALA A 405 -10.29 18.07 15.50
N ASP A 406 -11.59 18.09 15.23
CA ASP A 406 -12.60 17.41 16.05
C ASP A 406 -12.49 15.88 15.89
N PHE A 407 -12.73 15.12 16.98
CA PHE A 407 -12.59 13.67 16.96
C PHE A 407 -13.62 12.98 16.05
N GLN A 408 -14.89 13.34 16.14
CA GLN A 408 -15.91 12.65 15.35
C GLN A 408 -15.77 12.98 13.87
N TRP A 409 -15.42 14.23 13.56
CA TRP A 409 -15.04 14.62 12.20
C TRP A 409 -13.86 13.79 11.68
N ALA A 410 -12.77 13.64 12.46
CA ALA A 410 -11.60 12.87 12.05
C ALA A 410 -11.93 11.40 11.76
N VAL A 411 -12.80 10.80 12.57
CA VAL A 411 -13.26 9.42 12.42
C VAL A 411 -14.21 9.24 11.24
N ASP A 412 -15.11 10.19 10.99
CA ASP A 412 -15.96 10.12 9.80
C ASP A 412 -15.14 10.32 8.53
N GLU A 413 -14.06 11.09 8.63
CA GLU A 413 -13.23 11.39 7.49
C GLU A 413 -12.29 10.27 7.07
N SER A 414 -11.82 9.47 8.02
CA SER A 414 -10.99 8.30 7.74
C SER A 414 -11.61 7.34 6.70
N ILE A 415 -12.93 7.34 6.53
CA ILE A 415 -13.64 6.52 5.54
C ILE A 415 -13.17 6.82 4.11
N ASN A 416 -12.83 8.07 3.79
CA ASN A 416 -12.49 8.49 2.42
C ASN A 416 -10.98 8.42 2.13
N ILE A 417 -10.16 8.16 3.15
CA ILE A 417 -8.70 8.33 3.09
C ILE A 417 -7.91 7.05 3.44
N GLY A 418 -8.58 5.90 3.61
CA GLY A 418 -7.94 4.61 3.91
C GLY A 418 -7.53 4.45 5.38
N PRO A 419 -6.64 3.48 5.71
CA PRO A 419 -6.20 3.28 7.09
C PRO A 419 -5.52 4.52 7.67
N VAL A 420 -6.01 4.99 8.82
CA VAL A 420 -5.58 6.22 9.47
C VAL A 420 -5.35 5.98 10.95
N GLU A 421 -4.25 6.55 11.45
CA GLU A 421 -4.07 6.74 12.88
C GLU A 421 -4.71 8.06 13.31
N ILE A 422 -5.52 8.03 14.35
CA ILE A 422 -6.06 9.22 14.99
C ILE A 422 -5.36 9.38 16.33
N TRP A 423 -4.53 10.41 16.44
CA TRP A 423 -3.81 10.74 17.66
C TRP A 423 -4.61 11.74 18.48
N VAL A 424 -5.02 11.32 19.66
CA VAL A 424 -5.96 12.07 20.49
C VAL A 424 -5.22 12.75 21.63
N GLN A 425 -5.21 14.08 21.60
CA GLN A 425 -4.63 14.90 22.66
C GLN A 425 -5.33 14.64 24.00
N ALA A 426 -4.59 14.79 25.11
CA ALA A 426 -5.13 14.76 26.46
C ALA A 426 -6.24 15.79 26.63
N GLY A 427 -7.27 15.40 27.39
CA GLY A 427 -8.43 16.23 27.66
C GLY A 427 -9.74 15.48 27.54
N THR A 428 -10.84 16.21 27.72
CA THR A 428 -12.20 15.65 27.74
C THR A 428 -12.95 15.98 26.46
N TYR A 429 -13.46 14.94 25.81
CA TYR A 429 -14.24 14.98 24.58
C TYR A 429 -15.68 14.59 24.90
N GLU A 430 -16.63 15.47 24.60
CA GLU A 430 -18.06 15.20 24.73
C GLU A 430 -18.72 15.14 23.34
N PRO A 431 -19.66 14.21 23.09
CA PRO A 431 -20.30 14.12 21.78
C PRO A 431 -21.29 15.29 21.59
N VAL A 432 -21.02 16.12 20.58
CA VAL A 432 -21.83 17.32 20.29
C VAL A 432 -23.06 17.04 19.42
N GLY A 433 -23.08 15.90 18.72
CA GLY A 433 -24.19 15.48 17.84
C GLY A 433 -24.19 13.97 17.58
N ARG A 434 -25.04 13.53 16.65
CA ARG A 434 -25.04 12.14 16.14
C ARG A 434 -24.24 12.06 14.83
N PRO A 435 -23.29 11.12 14.69
CA PRO A 435 -22.46 10.98 13.49
C PRO A 435 -23.27 10.77 12.19
N ASN A 436 -24.43 10.11 12.26
CA ASN A 436 -25.29 9.82 11.09
C ASN A 436 -26.46 10.81 10.91
N GLY A 437 -26.39 11.98 11.56
CA GLY A 437 -27.39 13.05 11.44
C GLY A 437 -28.68 12.86 12.26
N GLY A 438 -29.36 13.99 12.50
CA GLY A 438 -30.66 14.05 13.16
C GLY A 438 -30.61 13.95 14.69
N ASP A 439 -30.36 15.07 15.37
CA ASP A 439 -30.70 15.19 16.80
C ASP A 439 -32.22 15.04 16.93
N ALA A 440 -32.68 13.82 17.22
CA ALA A 440 -34.10 13.46 17.31
C ALA A 440 -34.78 14.02 18.57
N GLY A 441 -34.40 15.22 19.01
CA GLY A 441 -34.95 15.95 20.16
C GLY A 441 -34.44 15.53 21.53
N ASP A 442 -33.83 14.34 21.69
CA ASP A 442 -33.22 13.88 22.95
C ASP A 442 -31.68 14.01 22.90
N PRO A 443 -31.07 14.99 23.59
CA PRO A 443 -29.62 15.16 23.63
C PRO A 443 -28.84 13.96 24.17
N ARG A 444 -29.49 13.05 24.90
CA ARG A 444 -28.87 11.84 25.45
C ARG A 444 -28.53 10.80 24.39
N THR A 445 -28.92 11.04 23.14
CA THR A 445 -28.67 10.12 22.02
C THR A 445 -27.42 10.46 21.21
N ARG A 446 -26.74 11.56 21.55
CA ARG A 446 -25.42 11.90 21.01
C ARG A 446 -24.39 10.87 21.47
N HIS A 447 -23.42 10.56 20.61
CA HIS A 447 -22.43 9.53 20.85
C HIS A 447 -21.26 9.70 19.89
N PHE A 448 -20.14 9.06 20.21
CA PHE A 448 -19.07 8.80 19.27
C PHE A 448 -19.31 7.48 18.52
N ALA A 449 -18.82 7.39 17.29
CA ALA A 449 -18.86 6.15 16.52
C ALA A 449 -17.56 5.94 15.75
N LEU A 450 -16.83 4.89 16.11
CA LEU A 450 -15.73 4.33 15.30
C LEU A 450 -16.21 3.89 13.91
N ARG A 451 -15.26 3.84 12.96
CA ARG A 451 -15.44 3.38 11.58
C ARG A 451 -14.43 2.28 11.25
N PRO A 452 -14.69 1.43 10.24
CA PRO A 452 -13.73 0.41 9.81
C PRO A 452 -12.37 1.02 9.42
N ASN A 453 -11.29 0.27 9.63
CA ASN A 453 -9.92 0.64 9.28
C ASN A 453 -9.37 1.91 9.98
N VAL A 454 -9.85 2.20 11.19
CA VAL A 454 -9.37 3.32 12.02
C VAL A 454 -8.63 2.81 13.23
N GLU A 455 -7.47 3.39 13.50
CA GLU A 455 -6.71 3.15 14.72
C GLU A 455 -6.68 4.42 15.57
N VAL A 456 -7.35 4.40 16.72
CA VAL A 456 -7.42 5.55 17.62
C VAL A 456 -6.46 5.33 18.78
N TYR A 457 -5.55 6.29 18.99
CA TYR A 457 -4.55 6.26 20.05
C TYR A 457 -4.72 7.48 20.97
N GLY A 458 -4.96 7.26 22.26
CA GLY A 458 -4.90 8.29 23.31
C GLY A 458 -3.53 8.37 23.99
N GLY A 459 -3.33 9.42 24.80
CA GLY A 459 -2.11 9.62 25.58
C GLY A 459 -1.15 10.69 25.09
N PHE A 460 -1.58 11.57 24.18
CA PHE A 460 -0.72 12.61 23.60
C PHE A 460 -0.84 13.95 24.35
N ASP A 461 0.26 14.64 24.62
CA ASP A 461 0.26 16.00 25.17
C ASP A 461 0.00 17.08 24.10
N GLY A 462 0.16 16.73 22.82
CA GLY A 462 -0.02 17.62 21.68
C GLY A 462 1.27 18.24 21.15
N THR A 463 2.41 17.61 21.40
CA THR A 463 3.72 18.01 20.87
C THR A 463 4.48 16.87 20.21
N GLU A 464 3.95 15.65 20.29
CA GLU A 464 4.60 14.44 19.81
C GLU A 464 4.71 14.39 18.28
N THR A 465 5.81 13.80 17.84
CA THR A 465 6.12 13.49 16.43
C THR A 465 6.08 11.99 16.14
N GLU A 466 6.08 11.14 17.16
CA GLU A 466 6.06 9.68 17.05
C GLU A 466 5.08 9.04 18.05
N ARG A 467 4.38 7.97 17.65
CA ARG A 467 3.38 7.27 18.50
C ARG A 467 3.97 6.75 19.81
N SER A 468 5.25 6.37 19.81
CA SER A 468 5.98 5.85 20.97
C SER A 468 6.22 6.90 22.06
N GLN A 469 6.05 8.18 21.76
CA GLN A 469 6.22 9.28 22.72
C GLN A 469 5.00 9.47 23.63
N ARG A 470 3.85 8.85 23.31
CA ARG A 470 2.62 8.94 24.11
C ARG A 470 2.84 8.43 25.53
N ASP A 471 2.15 9.04 26.49
CA ASP A 471 2.06 8.59 27.88
C ASP A 471 0.58 8.57 28.31
N PRO A 472 -0.14 7.44 28.10
CA PRO A 472 -1.57 7.35 28.40
C PRO A 472 -1.92 7.53 29.87
N VAL A 473 -0.95 7.39 30.78
CA VAL A 473 -1.15 7.58 32.23
C VAL A 473 -1.02 9.05 32.61
N ALA A 474 -0.02 9.75 32.06
CA ALA A 474 0.16 11.18 32.34
C ALA A 474 -0.81 12.08 31.54
N ASN A 475 -1.17 11.67 30.34
CA ASN A 475 -1.92 12.45 29.36
C ASN A 475 -3.28 11.81 29.07
N GLU A 476 -4.15 11.70 30.08
CA GLU A 476 -5.46 11.04 29.93
C GLU A 476 -6.31 11.67 28.80
N THR A 477 -6.68 10.84 27.83
CA THR A 477 -7.68 11.14 26.80
C THR A 477 -9.03 10.59 27.26
N ILE A 478 -10.01 11.46 27.52
CA ILE A 478 -11.28 11.08 28.13
C ILE A 478 -12.43 11.33 27.16
N PHE A 479 -13.08 10.26 26.69
CA PHE A 479 -14.39 10.33 26.05
C PHE A 479 -15.48 10.27 27.12
N SER A 480 -16.20 11.38 27.28
CA SER A 480 -17.17 11.55 28.36
C SER A 480 -18.60 11.68 27.83
N GLY A 481 -19.51 10.98 28.50
CA GLY A 481 -20.95 11.13 28.32
C GLY A 481 -21.57 12.29 29.10
N GLY A 482 -20.79 12.96 29.95
CA GLY A 482 -21.21 14.05 30.84
C GLY A 482 -20.71 13.85 32.28
N PRO A 483 -21.04 14.76 33.21
CA PRO A 483 -20.52 14.75 34.57
C PRO A 483 -20.99 13.52 35.38
N VAL A 484 -20.15 13.05 36.30
CA VAL A 484 -20.48 11.97 37.24
C VAL A 484 -19.91 12.26 38.63
N ASN A 485 -20.75 12.16 39.65
CA ASN A 485 -20.35 12.16 41.06
C ASN A 485 -20.33 10.72 41.59
N VAL A 486 -19.15 10.21 41.90
CA VAL A 486 -18.95 8.86 42.41
C VAL A 486 -18.93 8.89 43.93
N THR A 487 -19.77 8.09 44.58
CA THR A 487 -19.79 7.96 46.05
C THR A 487 -19.95 6.49 46.46
N GLY A 488 -19.46 6.15 47.65
CA GLY A 488 -19.50 4.78 48.16
C GLY A 488 -18.59 3.81 47.39
N ALA A 489 -18.67 2.54 47.77
CA ALA A 489 -17.95 1.42 47.14
C ALA A 489 -18.72 0.11 47.42
N GLY A 490 -18.42 -0.95 46.65
CA GLY A 490 -19.11 -2.24 46.74
C GLY A 490 -20.63 -2.07 46.68
N ALA A 491 -21.35 -2.67 47.63
CA ALA A 491 -22.81 -2.56 47.76
C ALA A 491 -23.37 -1.11 47.84
N THR A 492 -22.53 -0.15 48.25
CA THR A 492 -22.92 1.25 48.46
C THR A 492 -22.52 2.18 47.33
N LEU A 493 -21.89 1.66 46.26
CA LEU A 493 -21.47 2.46 45.12
C LEU A 493 -22.69 3.14 44.45
N GLN A 494 -22.57 4.44 44.21
CA GLN A 494 -23.57 5.27 43.55
C GLN A 494 -22.90 6.23 42.57
N LEU A 495 -23.52 6.37 41.39
CA LEU A 495 -23.19 7.38 40.39
C LEU A 495 -24.34 8.39 40.33
N GLY A 496 -24.09 9.65 40.71
CA GLY A 496 -25.09 10.72 40.72
C GLY A 496 -24.70 11.91 39.85
N GLY A 497 -25.65 12.80 39.52
CA GLY A 497 -25.40 13.95 38.64
C GLY A 497 -25.28 13.61 37.16
N ASN A 498 -25.59 12.37 36.79
CA ASN A 498 -25.50 11.82 35.44
C ASN A 498 -26.87 11.74 34.73
N GLU A 499 -27.91 12.39 35.26
CA GLU A 499 -29.30 12.21 34.83
C GLU A 499 -29.55 12.65 33.37
N ASN A 500 -28.72 13.58 32.88
CA ASN A 500 -28.77 14.11 31.51
C ASN A 500 -27.63 13.59 30.62
N ASN A 501 -26.81 12.66 31.11
CA ASN A 501 -25.72 12.11 30.33
C ASN A 501 -26.25 11.28 29.16
N VAL A 502 -25.44 11.17 28.12
CA VAL A 502 -25.75 10.32 26.96
C VAL A 502 -25.97 8.87 27.37
N TYR A 503 -26.81 8.15 26.63
CA TYR A 503 -27.02 6.73 26.87
C TYR A 503 -25.73 5.95 26.63
N HIS A 504 -25.03 6.25 25.53
CA HIS A 504 -23.83 5.57 25.09
C HIS A 504 -22.73 6.59 24.82
N VAL A 505 -21.53 6.41 25.37
CA VAL A 505 -20.37 7.21 24.94
C VAL A 505 -19.98 6.80 23.52
N PHE A 506 -19.89 5.49 23.27
CA PHE A 506 -19.72 4.89 21.94
C PHE A 506 -20.91 4.00 21.57
N TYR A 507 -21.46 4.17 20.37
CA TYR A 507 -22.64 3.43 19.92
C TYR A 507 -22.46 2.84 18.53
N HIS A 508 -22.53 1.50 18.45
CA HIS A 508 -22.31 0.73 17.23
C HIS A 508 -23.45 -0.26 16.99
N PRO A 509 -24.52 0.16 16.29
CA PRO A 509 -25.58 -0.74 15.88
C PRO A 509 -25.14 -1.65 14.73
N THR A 510 -26.03 -2.54 14.30
CA THR A 510 -25.83 -3.41 13.13
C THR A 510 -25.45 -2.62 11.89
N GLY A 511 -24.55 -3.16 11.05
CA GLY A 511 -24.16 -2.56 9.77
C GLY A 511 -23.01 -1.57 9.84
N THR A 512 -22.27 -1.53 10.95
CA THR A 512 -21.05 -0.70 11.11
C THR A 512 -19.81 -1.34 10.48
N ASN A 513 -19.83 -2.65 10.22
CA ASN A 513 -18.72 -3.43 9.63
C ASN A 513 -17.39 -3.30 10.40
N LEU A 514 -17.44 -3.10 11.72
CA LEU A 514 -16.22 -3.05 12.53
C LEU A 514 -15.64 -4.45 12.73
N THR A 515 -14.40 -4.62 12.30
CA THR A 515 -13.57 -5.80 12.54
C THR A 515 -12.53 -5.49 13.61
N ARG A 516 -11.71 -6.50 13.97
CA ARG A 516 -10.60 -6.33 14.92
C ARG A 516 -9.48 -5.42 14.38
N ASP A 517 -9.53 -5.04 13.11
CA ASP A 517 -8.64 -4.06 12.49
C ASP A 517 -8.98 -2.62 12.89
N THR A 518 -10.15 -2.40 13.50
CA THR A 518 -10.47 -1.13 14.17
C THR A 518 -9.93 -1.17 15.58
N ILE A 519 -8.97 -0.29 15.89
CA ILE A 519 -8.26 -0.26 17.17
C ILE A 519 -8.68 0.96 17.97
N LEU A 520 -8.94 0.77 19.26
CA LEU A 520 -9.05 1.83 20.25
C LEU A 520 -8.06 1.54 21.38
N ASP A 521 -7.04 2.39 21.50
CA ASP A 521 -5.92 2.20 22.42
C ASP A 521 -5.68 3.41 23.33
N GLY A 522 -5.63 3.19 24.65
CA GLY A 522 -5.08 4.17 25.58
C GLY A 522 -6.03 5.33 25.90
N VAL A 523 -7.33 5.05 25.94
CA VAL A 523 -8.38 6.06 26.17
C VAL A 523 -9.22 5.71 27.39
N VAL A 524 -9.86 6.72 27.98
CA VAL A 524 -10.85 6.60 29.03
C VAL A 524 -12.24 6.79 28.45
N ILE A 525 -13.19 5.93 28.81
CA ILE A 525 -14.62 6.01 28.47
C ILE A 525 -15.42 6.11 29.76
N GLU A 526 -16.10 7.24 29.96
CA GLU A 526 -16.84 7.50 31.20
C GLU A 526 -18.17 8.23 31.01
N GLY A 527 -19.03 8.12 32.03
CA GLY A 527 -20.24 8.93 32.13
C GLY A 527 -21.40 8.50 31.24
N GLY A 528 -21.33 7.37 30.53
CA GLY A 528 -22.49 6.80 29.84
C GLY A 528 -23.61 6.38 30.80
N ASN A 529 -24.87 6.57 30.41
CA ASN A 529 -26.04 6.32 31.26
C ASN A 529 -27.22 5.69 30.49
N ALA A 530 -27.09 4.43 30.07
CA ALA A 530 -28.10 3.65 29.35
C ALA A 530 -29.15 3.04 30.32
N ASN A 531 -30.04 3.87 30.87
CA ASN A 531 -30.95 3.51 31.96
C ASN A 531 -32.46 3.50 31.62
N VAL A 532 -32.85 3.51 30.34
CA VAL A 532 -34.26 3.54 29.92
C VAL A 532 -34.63 2.39 28.98
N GLY A 533 -35.92 2.21 28.65
CA GLY A 533 -36.40 1.20 27.69
C GLY A 533 -36.55 -0.22 28.25
N GLY A 534 -35.56 -0.71 29.01
CA GLY A 534 -35.56 -2.05 29.59
C GLY A 534 -35.38 -3.19 28.58
N GLY A 535 -35.05 -4.39 29.08
CA GLY A 535 -35.02 -5.60 28.25
C GLY A 535 -33.99 -5.55 27.11
N THR A 536 -34.47 -5.55 25.86
CA THR A 536 -33.64 -5.54 24.64
C THR A 536 -33.42 -4.16 24.03
N ASP A 537 -33.93 -3.10 24.66
CA ASP A 537 -33.73 -1.73 24.19
C ASP A 537 -32.23 -1.36 24.25
N PRO A 538 -31.63 -0.82 23.17
CA PRO A 538 -30.26 -0.35 23.19
C PRO A 538 -30.02 0.65 24.31
N THR A 539 -30.97 1.55 24.59
CA THR A 539 -30.85 2.57 25.66
C THR A 539 -30.89 2.00 27.10
N TYR A 540 -30.90 0.67 27.23
CA TYR A 540 -30.74 -0.06 28.49
C TYR A 540 -29.40 -0.81 28.60
N ARG A 541 -28.51 -0.73 27.60
CA ARG A 541 -27.39 -1.66 27.41
C ARG A 541 -26.10 -0.96 27.02
N GLY A 542 -24.96 -1.26 27.65
CA GLY A 542 -23.66 -0.75 27.20
C GLY A 542 -23.54 0.78 27.36
N GLY A 543 -23.46 1.26 28.61
CA GLY A 543 -23.41 2.70 28.89
C GLY A 543 -22.15 3.36 28.33
N GLY A 544 -20.98 2.78 28.57
CA GLY A 544 -19.74 3.23 27.95
C GLY A 544 -19.75 2.96 26.43
N MET A 545 -19.89 1.70 26.04
CA MET A 545 -19.87 1.26 24.65
C MET A 545 -20.92 0.17 24.38
N TYR A 546 -21.63 0.31 23.27
CA TYR A 546 -22.64 -0.64 22.81
C TYR A 546 -22.27 -1.21 21.43
N LEU A 547 -22.13 -2.53 21.34
CA LEU A 547 -21.70 -3.25 20.13
C LEU A 547 -22.75 -4.25 19.66
N VAL A 548 -23.14 -4.15 18.38
CA VAL A 548 -23.93 -5.16 17.66
C VAL A 548 -23.34 -5.40 16.29
N ASP A 549 -22.98 -6.65 16.00
CA ASP A 549 -22.25 -7.04 14.78
C ASP A 549 -20.98 -6.20 14.55
N ALA A 550 -20.29 -5.86 15.65
CA ALA A 550 -19.14 -4.96 15.69
C ALA A 550 -18.06 -5.54 16.60
N SER A 551 -16.84 -5.70 16.05
CA SER A 551 -15.77 -6.47 16.70
C SER A 551 -14.44 -5.70 16.80
N PRO A 552 -14.40 -4.47 17.34
CA PRO A 552 -13.15 -3.72 17.47
C PRO A 552 -12.14 -4.41 18.41
N THR A 553 -10.86 -4.03 18.28
CA THR A 553 -9.82 -4.30 19.27
C THR A 553 -9.77 -3.14 20.26
N LEU A 554 -9.97 -3.45 21.54
CA LEU A 554 -9.92 -2.51 22.66
C LEU A 554 -8.69 -2.84 23.50
N GLN A 555 -7.67 -1.99 23.45
CA GLN A 555 -6.40 -2.20 24.15
C GLN A 555 -6.16 -1.05 25.13
N ASN A 556 -5.71 -1.31 26.35
CA ASN A 556 -5.39 -0.23 27.30
C ASN A 556 -6.54 0.79 27.46
N VAL A 557 -7.79 0.32 27.42
CA VAL A 557 -8.99 1.16 27.54
C VAL A 557 -9.46 1.14 28.99
N THR A 558 -9.71 2.32 29.55
CA THR A 558 -10.33 2.44 30.88
C THR A 558 -11.82 2.75 30.73
N PHE A 559 -12.68 1.81 31.08
CA PHE A 559 -14.11 2.06 31.26
C PHE A 559 -14.39 2.37 32.72
N ARG A 560 -14.75 3.61 33.04
CA ARG A 560 -15.07 4.01 34.42
C ARG A 560 -16.37 4.76 34.56
N TYR A 561 -17.06 4.52 35.67
CA TYR A 561 -18.23 5.32 36.08
C TYR A 561 -19.37 5.35 35.05
N ASN A 562 -19.53 4.26 34.30
CA ASN A 562 -20.65 4.12 33.36
C ASN A 562 -21.81 3.37 34.03
N LEU A 563 -23.04 3.73 33.67
CA LEU A 563 -24.26 3.12 34.16
C LEU A 563 -25.09 2.57 33.01
N ALA A 564 -25.57 1.33 33.15
CA ALA A 564 -26.56 0.78 32.25
C ALA A 564 -27.52 -0.17 32.96
N GLY A 565 -28.66 -0.45 32.34
CA GLY A 565 -29.49 -1.57 32.73
C GLY A 565 -28.76 -2.92 32.66
N GLN A 566 -27.92 -3.09 31.63
CA GLN A 566 -27.10 -4.25 31.36
C GLN A 566 -25.74 -3.84 30.76
N GLY A 567 -24.62 -4.26 31.36
CA GLY A 567 -23.28 -3.88 30.90
C GLY A 567 -23.03 -2.39 31.08
N GLY A 568 -22.76 -1.93 32.30
CA GLY A 568 -22.51 -0.51 32.58
C GLY A 568 -21.43 0.07 31.67
N ALA A 569 -20.30 -0.61 31.55
CA ALA A 569 -19.21 -0.26 30.65
C ALA A 569 -19.48 -0.69 29.21
N LEU A 570 -19.67 -1.99 28.96
CA LEU A 570 -19.67 -2.57 27.62
C LEU A 570 -20.81 -3.56 27.42
N GLY A 571 -21.59 -3.38 26.36
CA GLY A 571 -22.64 -4.30 25.93
C GLY A 571 -22.27 -4.95 24.59
N ILE A 572 -22.22 -6.28 24.53
CA ILE A 572 -21.81 -7.06 23.35
C ILE A 572 -22.96 -7.96 22.89
N PHE A 573 -23.46 -7.71 21.68
CA PHE A 573 -24.62 -8.41 21.11
C PHE A 573 -24.42 -8.73 19.62
N GLY A 574 -25.39 -9.42 19.01
CA GLY A 574 -25.30 -9.85 17.62
C GLY A 574 -24.15 -10.83 17.44
N ASP A 575 -23.44 -10.79 16.31
CA ASP A 575 -22.26 -11.61 16.02
C ASP A 575 -20.94 -10.91 16.41
N SER A 576 -21.00 -9.98 17.36
CA SER A 576 -19.82 -9.23 17.85
C SER A 576 -18.81 -10.12 18.57
N VAL A 577 -17.54 -10.03 18.18
CA VAL A 577 -16.41 -10.77 18.77
C VAL A 577 -15.21 -9.85 19.05
N PRO A 578 -15.37 -8.76 19.83
CA PRO A 578 -14.26 -7.86 20.13
C PRO A 578 -13.11 -8.58 20.88
N SER A 579 -11.93 -7.99 20.80
CA SER A 579 -10.78 -8.37 21.64
C SER A 579 -10.56 -7.26 22.67
N VAL A 580 -10.48 -7.60 23.95
CA VAL A 580 -10.26 -6.64 25.03
C VAL A 580 -9.01 -7.03 25.80
N THR A 581 -7.98 -6.20 25.75
CA THR A 581 -6.69 -6.49 26.38
C THR A 581 -6.18 -5.31 27.20
N GLU A 582 -5.45 -5.61 28.28
CA GLU A 582 -4.75 -4.60 29.09
C GLU A 582 -5.67 -3.48 29.60
N SER A 583 -6.97 -3.76 29.75
CA SER A 583 -8.00 -2.75 29.97
C SER A 583 -8.48 -2.72 31.41
N LEU A 584 -8.99 -1.58 31.85
CA LEU A 584 -9.51 -1.38 33.21
C LEU A 584 -11.01 -1.13 33.19
N PHE A 585 -11.77 -1.89 33.97
CA PHE A 585 -13.19 -1.68 34.22
C PHE A 585 -13.39 -1.28 35.68
N ASP A 586 -13.48 0.03 35.95
CA ASP A 586 -13.54 0.59 37.31
C ASP A 586 -14.93 1.15 37.65
N ARG A 587 -15.56 0.60 38.69
CA ARG A 587 -16.79 1.16 39.31
C ARG A 587 -17.91 1.48 38.32
N ASN A 588 -18.14 0.57 37.38
CA ASN A 588 -19.30 0.62 36.50
C ASN A 588 -20.52 -0.03 37.18
N ILE A 589 -21.71 0.48 36.87
CA ILE A 589 -22.97 0.00 37.45
C ILE A 589 -23.85 -0.61 36.36
N GLY A 590 -24.18 -1.89 36.56
CA GLY A 590 -25.26 -2.58 35.88
C GLY A 590 -26.47 -2.68 36.80
N VAL A 591 -27.68 -2.63 36.27
CA VAL A 591 -28.88 -2.89 37.09
C VAL A 591 -29.12 -4.39 37.22
N THR A 592 -29.18 -5.11 36.10
CA THR A 592 -29.67 -6.50 36.07
C THR A 592 -28.62 -7.52 35.65
N ARG A 593 -27.69 -7.18 34.77
CA ARG A 593 -26.71 -8.13 34.20
C ARG A 593 -25.44 -7.40 33.80
N GLY A 594 -24.27 -7.90 34.18
CA GLY A 594 -23.00 -7.28 33.81
C GLY A 594 -22.85 -5.89 34.44
N GLY A 595 -22.23 -5.78 35.60
CA GLY A 595 -21.97 -4.47 36.21
C GLY A 595 -21.05 -3.64 35.30
N ALA A 596 -19.95 -4.24 34.84
CA ALA A 596 -19.15 -3.71 33.74
C ALA A 596 -19.62 -4.23 32.38
N VAL A 597 -19.59 -5.55 32.15
CA VAL A 597 -19.74 -6.13 30.82
C VAL A 597 -20.92 -7.10 30.74
N HIS A 598 -21.79 -6.92 29.76
CA HIS A 598 -22.84 -7.89 29.43
C HIS A 598 -22.69 -8.39 27.99
N ILE A 599 -22.70 -9.72 27.83
CA ILE A 599 -22.51 -10.43 26.58
C ILE A 599 -23.72 -11.33 26.34
N SER A 600 -24.32 -11.19 25.18
CA SER A 600 -25.39 -12.07 24.70
C SER A 600 -25.28 -12.20 23.19
N THR A 601 -24.34 -13.04 22.76
CA THR A 601 -24.06 -13.35 21.35
C THR A 601 -24.07 -14.86 21.09
N PRO A 602 -24.60 -15.33 19.94
CA PRO A 602 -24.45 -16.70 19.48
C PRO A 602 -23.16 -16.94 18.68
N ALA A 603 -22.23 -15.99 18.65
CA ALA A 603 -21.00 -16.08 17.87
C ALA A 603 -20.20 -17.33 18.21
N LEU A 604 -19.66 -17.98 17.17
CA LEU A 604 -18.88 -19.21 17.29
C LEU A 604 -17.42 -18.97 17.66
N GLN A 605 -16.91 -17.76 17.42
CA GLN A 605 -15.55 -17.35 17.77
C GLN A 605 -15.52 -16.78 19.19
N PRO A 606 -14.43 -17.00 19.95
CA PRO A 606 -14.33 -16.53 21.31
C PRO A 606 -14.17 -15.00 21.37
N ILE A 607 -14.94 -14.38 22.27
CA ILE A 607 -14.64 -13.04 22.79
C ILE A 607 -13.51 -13.18 23.80
N VAL A 608 -12.48 -12.34 23.66
CA VAL A 608 -11.26 -12.42 24.48
C VAL A 608 -11.21 -11.25 25.46
N PHE A 609 -10.98 -11.56 26.73
CA PHE A 609 -10.54 -10.62 27.75
C PHE A 609 -9.19 -11.08 28.29
N ALA A 610 -8.13 -10.31 28.07
CA ALA A 610 -6.80 -10.69 28.54
C ALA A 610 -6.12 -9.57 29.31
N GLN A 611 -5.34 -9.92 30.35
CA GLN A 611 -4.49 -8.96 31.07
C GLN A 611 -5.24 -7.72 31.59
N SER A 612 -6.53 -7.87 31.87
CA SER A 612 -7.43 -6.77 32.21
C SER A 612 -7.84 -6.82 33.68
N GLU A 613 -8.23 -5.67 34.21
CA GLU A 613 -8.66 -5.48 35.59
C GLU A 613 -10.14 -5.11 35.65
N PHE A 614 -10.88 -5.77 36.53
CA PHE A 614 -12.28 -5.47 36.81
C PHE A 614 -12.40 -5.17 38.30
N THR A 615 -12.56 -3.89 38.62
CA THR A 615 -12.45 -3.41 40.00
C THR A 615 -13.69 -2.63 40.42
N GLY A 616 -14.28 -3.01 41.55
CA GLY A 616 -15.34 -2.22 42.19
C GLY A 616 -16.65 -2.11 41.41
N ASN A 617 -16.90 -2.97 40.40
CA ASN A 617 -18.12 -2.90 39.60
C ASN A 617 -19.33 -3.43 40.39
N LEU A 618 -20.51 -2.89 40.11
CA LEU A 618 -21.73 -3.14 40.90
C LEU A 618 -22.90 -3.64 40.05
N ILE A 619 -23.61 -4.64 40.57
CA ILE A 619 -24.99 -4.94 40.20
C ILE A 619 -25.94 -4.48 41.31
N SER A 620 -26.83 -3.53 40.99
CA SER A 620 -27.69 -2.93 42.01
C SER A 620 -28.96 -3.73 42.31
N ALA A 621 -29.48 -4.55 41.39
CA ALA A 621 -30.67 -5.37 41.64
C ALA A 621 -30.34 -6.65 42.42
N THR A 622 -31.21 -7.02 43.37
CA THR A 622 -31.08 -8.25 44.17
C THR A 622 -31.27 -9.55 43.38
N THR A 623 -31.83 -9.45 42.17
CA THR A 623 -31.93 -10.58 41.21
C THR A 623 -30.89 -10.50 40.10
N GLY A 624 -30.05 -9.45 40.12
CA GLY A 624 -29.07 -9.21 39.08
C GLY A 624 -27.86 -10.14 39.18
N ARG A 625 -27.01 -10.13 38.16
CA ARG A 625 -25.94 -11.13 38.00
C ARG A 625 -24.67 -10.61 37.35
N GLY A 626 -23.52 -11.05 37.86
CA GLY A 626 -22.18 -10.82 37.28
C GLY A 626 -21.77 -9.36 37.34
N ALA A 627 -21.18 -8.90 38.44
CA ALA A 627 -20.86 -7.48 38.57
C ALA A 627 -19.66 -7.03 37.73
N ALA A 628 -18.69 -7.90 37.46
CA ALA A 628 -17.70 -7.64 36.41
C ALA A 628 -18.24 -8.04 35.05
N LEU A 629 -18.53 -9.33 34.85
CA LEU A 629 -18.81 -9.90 33.54
C LEU A 629 -20.00 -10.85 33.60
N ASN A 630 -20.96 -10.68 32.69
CA ASN A 630 -22.04 -11.63 32.47
C ASN A 630 -22.11 -12.07 31.00
N PHE A 631 -22.11 -13.37 30.75
CA PHE A 631 -22.28 -13.92 29.40
C PHE A 631 -23.29 -15.07 29.35
N GLU A 632 -24.12 -15.11 28.31
CA GLU A 632 -25.20 -16.08 28.11
C GLU A 632 -25.55 -16.25 26.63
N ASN A 633 -26.50 -17.14 26.29
CA ASN A 633 -27.04 -17.31 24.93
C ASN A 633 -26.00 -17.80 23.91
N PHE A 634 -25.34 -18.92 24.20
CA PHE A 634 -24.33 -19.55 23.32
C PHE A 634 -23.02 -18.79 23.18
N SER A 635 -22.81 -17.73 23.97
CA SER A 635 -21.56 -16.98 23.95
C SER A 635 -20.37 -17.85 24.35
N VAL A 636 -19.27 -17.68 23.63
CA VAL A 636 -17.96 -18.26 23.91
C VAL A 636 -17.03 -17.16 24.41
N VAL A 637 -16.55 -17.27 25.64
CA VAL A 637 -15.71 -16.22 26.26
C VAL A 637 -14.44 -16.84 26.83
N HIS A 638 -13.29 -16.31 26.43
CA HIS A 638 -11.98 -16.66 26.99
C HIS A 638 -11.47 -15.50 27.82
N THR A 639 -11.19 -15.76 29.09
CA THR A 639 -10.61 -14.80 30.02
C THR A 639 -9.27 -15.32 30.50
N THR A 640 -8.18 -14.62 30.17
CA THR A 640 -6.82 -15.02 30.52
C THR A 640 -6.13 -13.91 31.29
N LYS A 641 -5.35 -14.24 32.32
CA LYS A 641 -4.49 -13.24 32.98
C LYS A 641 -5.25 -12.02 33.53
N ASN A 642 -6.52 -12.16 33.94
CA ASN A 642 -7.32 -11.05 34.45
C ASN A 642 -7.33 -10.99 35.97
N HIS A 643 -7.55 -9.80 36.51
CA HIS A 643 -7.78 -9.58 37.94
C HIS A 643 -9.20 -9.05 38.19
N PHE A 644 -9.95 -9.73 39.07
CA PHE A 644 -11.29 -9.34 39.49
C PHE A 644 -11.27 -8.99 40.97
N GLU A 645 -11.44 -7.71 41.29
CA GLU A 645 -11.32 -7.22 42.67
C GLU A 645 -12.54 -6.41 43.13
N ASN A 646 -13.01 -6.66 44.35
CA ASN A 646 -14.05 -5.85 45.00
C ASN A 646 -15.33 -5.67 44.16
N ASN A 647 -15.63 -6.58 43.23
CA ASN A 647 -16.87 -6.52 42.46
C ASN A 647 -18.04 -7.02 43.33
N HIS A 648 -19.15 -6.31 43.27
CA HIS A 648 -20.29 -6.54 44.15
C HIS A 648 -21.56 -6.79 43.36
N SER A 649 -22.19 -7.94 43.57
CA SER A 649 -23.53 -8.23 43.05
C SER A 649 -24.52 -8.35 44.19
N ASN A 650 -25.61 -7.56 44.17
CA ASN A 650 -26.71 -7.77 45.11
C ASN A 650 -27.46 -9.10 44.87
N GLY A 651 -27.23 -9.76 43.73
CA GLY A 651 -27.72 -11.11 43.43
C GLY A 651 -26.57 -12.13 43.38
N GLY A 652 -26.44 -12.87 42.27
CA GLY A 652 -25.42 -13.92 42.10
C GLY A 652 -24.20 -13.44 41.31
N GLY A 653 -23.06 -14.09 41.50
CA GLY A 653 -21.81 -13.87 40.75
C GLY A 653 -21.22 -12.51 41.04
N GLY A 654 -20.50 -12.38 42.16
CA GLY A 654 -19.90 -11.10 42.56
C GLY A 654 -18.95 -10.56 41.49
N ALA A 655 -18.19 -11.42 40.81
CA ALA A 655 -17.45 -11.04 39.60
C ALA A 655 -18.16 -11.52 38.32
N ILE A 656 -18.22 -12.84 38.10
CA ILE A 656 -18.65 -13.42 36.83
C ILE A 656 -19.95 -14.18 36.97
N THR A 657 -20.83 -14.06 35.99
CA THR A 657 -21.93 -15.02 35.80
C THR A 657 -21.89 -15.65 34.41
N VAL A 658 -21.97 -16.99 34.39
CA VAL A 658 -22.09 -17.80 33.19
C VAL A 658 -23.53 -18.31 33.08
N GLY A 659 -24.24 -17.84 32.06
CA GLY A 659 -25.66 -18.12 31.84
C GLY A 659 -25.92 -19.32 30.92
N THR A 660 -27.20 -19.62 30.69
CA THR A 660 -27.68 -20.73 29.85
C THR A 660 -26.96 -20.82 28.50
N ASN A 661 -26.55 -22.04 28.12
CA ASN A 661 -25.85 -22.41 26.90
C ASN A 661 -24.49 -21.73 26.67
N ALA A 662 -23.95 -20.97 27.63
CA ALA A 662 -22.65 -20.32 27.46
C ALA A 662 -21.47 -21.29 27.64
N ASN A 663 -20.37 -20.98 26.96
CA ASN A 663 -19.08 -21.64 27.09
C ASN A 663 -18.02 -20.64 27.56
N GLY A 664 -17.31 -20.96 28.64
CA GLY A 664 -16.30 -20.10 29.23
C GLY A 664 -14.98 -20.81 29.48
N ILE A 665 -13.89 -20.10 29.25
CA ILE A 665 -12.56 -20.44 29.76
C ILE A 665 -12.07 -19.30 30.66
N ILE A 666 -11.64 -19.65 31.87
CA ILE A 666 -11.03 -18.75 32.84
C ILE A 666 -9.65 -19.32 33.20
N ALA A 667 -8.60 -18.62 32.79
CA ALA A 667 -7.23 -19.10 32.92
C ALA A 667 -6.32 -18.04 33.55
N ASN A 668 -5.34 -18.47 34.33
CA ASN A 668 -4.27 -17.61 34.86
C ASN A 668 -4.79 -16.33 35.54
N SER A 669 -5.95 -16.38 36.20
CA SER A 669 -6.68 -15.21 36.69
C SER A 669 -6.81 -15.22 38.22
N SER A 670 -7.01 -14.04 38.82
CA SER A 670 -7.21 -13.90 40.26
C SER A 670 -8.55 -13.23 40.58
N PHE A 671 -9.27 -13.79 41.56
CA PHE A 671 -10.55 -13.29 42.07
C PHE A 671 -10.38 -12.95 43.55
N THR A 672 -10.44 -11.68 43.89
CA THR A 672 -10.18 -11.22 45.26
C THR A 672 -11.29 -10.31 45.77
N LEU A 673 -11.76 -10.56 46.98
CA LEU A 673 -12.73 -9.68 47.66
C LEU A 673 -14.03 -9.43 46.89
N ASN A 674 -14.43 -10.33 45.97
CA ASN A 674 -15.70 -10.20 45.27
C ASN A 674 -16.84 -10.69 46.16
N GLU A 675 -17.97 -9.99 46.12
CA GLU A 675 -19.11 -10.22 47.00
C GLU A 675 -20.41 -10.46 46.21
N ALA A 676 -21.16 -11.48 46.60
CA ALA A 676 -22.49 -11.77 46.06
C ALA A 676 -23.54 -11.85 47.17
N GLY A 677 -24.68 -11.19 46.97
CA GLY A 677 -25.82 -11.24 47.88
C GLY A 677 -26.56 -12.59 47.91
N ASP A 678 -26.34 -13.47 46.92
CA ASP A 678 -26.97 -14.79 46.79
C ASP A 678 -25.93 -15.92 46.65
N ARG A 679 -25.45 -16.19 45.43
CA ARG A 679 -24.57 -17.34 45.16
C ARG A 679 -23.32 -16.93 44.40
N GLY A 680 -22.19 -17.57 44.73
CA GLY A 680 -20.94 -17.45 43.98
C GLY A 680 -20.31 -16.08 44.17
N GLY A 681 -19.54 -15.90 45.25
CA GLY A 681 -18.90 -14.61 45.55
C GLY A 681 -17.98 -14.14 44.44
N ALA A 682 -17.30 -15.07 43.76
CA ALA A 682 -16.60 -14.79 42.51
C ALA A 682 -17.44 -15.19 41.29
N ILE A 683 -17.73 -16.48 41.12
CA ILE A 683 -18.34 -17.02 39.90
C ILE A 683 -19.69 -17.66 40.23
N TYR A 684 -20.70 -17.35 39.41
CA TYR A 684 -22.00 -17.99 39.45
C TYR A 684 -22.36 -18.62 38.11
N THR A 685 -22.52 -19.94 38.06
CA THR A 685 -23.02 -20.65 36.88
C THR A 685 -24.51 -20.90 37.04
N VAL A 686 -25.30 -20.52 36.03
CA VAL A 686 -26.76 -20.57 36.12
C VAL A 686 -27.41 -20.88 34.79
N GLY A 687 -28.35 -21.84 34.83
CA GLY A 687 -29.11 -22.25 33.65
C GLY A 687 -28.73 -23.65 33.20
N LEU A 688 -29.08 -23.98 31.97
CA LEU A 688 -28.87 -25.30 31.37
C LEU A 688 -27.66 -25.26 30.41
N ALA A 689 -26.97 -26.39 30.26
CA ALA A 689 -25.90 -26.59 29.28
C ALA A 689 -24.76 -25.56 29.35
N VAL A 690 -24.40 -25.14 30.57
CA VAL A 690 -23.20 -24.31 30.81
C VAL A 690 -21.96 -25.19 30.68
N THR A 691 -20.96 -24.75 29.92
CA THR A 691 -19.61 -25.33 29.97
C THR A 691 -18.64 -24.30 30.50
N LEU A 692 -17.85 -24.64 31.52
CA LEU A 692 -16.87 -23.73 32.10
C LEU A 692 -15.60 -24.49 32.47
N GLN A 693 -14.47 -24.03 31.97
CA GLN A 693 -13.15 -24.48 32.42
C GLN A 693 -12.49 -23.35 33.21
N VAL A 694 -12.05 -23.67 34.42
CA VAL A 694 -11.29 -22.75 35.28
C VAL A 694 -9.96 -23.41 35.60
N TYR A 695 -8.84 -22.76 35.25
CA TYR A 695 -7.53 -23.32 35.57
C TYR A 695 -6.45 -22.29 35.87
N ASN A 696 -5.39 -22.74 36.56
CA ASN A 696 -4.23 -21.92 36.96
C ASN A 696 -4.65 -20.61 37.65
N SER A 697 -5.68 -20.65 38.48
CA SER A 697 -6.33 -19.43 38.98
C SER A 697 -6.41 -19.42 40.50
N VAL A 698 -6.53 -18.23 41.09
CA VAL A 698 -6.64 -18.02 42.54
C VAL A 698 -7.98 -17.38 42.88
N PHE A 699 -8.66 -17.94 43.88
CA PHE A 699 -9.87 -17.38 44.47
C PHE A 699 -9.60 -17.07 45.94
N HIS A 700 -9.55 -15.79 46.28
CA HIS A 700 -9.17 -15.33 47.60
C HIS A 700 -10.20 -14.39 48.23
N GLN A 701 -10.65 -14.68 49.46
CA GLN A 701 -11.54 -13.77 50.23
C GLN A 701 -12.82 -13.32 49.51
N ASN A 702 -13.35 -14.15 48.61
CA ASN A 702 -14.65 -13.89 48.01
C ASN A 702 -15.76 -14.31 48.99
N THR A 703 -16.87 -13.58 48.97
CA THR A 703 -17.97 -13.74 49.94
C THR A 703 -19.32 -13.92 49.26
N ALA A 704 -20.17 -14.80 49.81
CA ALA A 704 -21.55 -14.96 49.35
C ALA A 704 -22.49 -15.44 50.46
N GLN A 705 -23.79 -15.54 50.19
CA GLN A 705 -24.65 -16.35 51.06
C GLN A 705 -24.34 -17.84 50.91
N SER A 706 -24.18 -18.34 49.67
CA SER A 706 -23.75 -19.71 49.40
C SER A 706 -22.70 -19.77 48.29
N GLY A 707 -21.65 -20.58 48.45
CA GLY A 707 -20.57 -20.66 47.46
C GLY A 707 -19.69 -19.42 47.53
N GLY A 708 -18.86 -19.30 48.58
CA GLY A 708 -18.06 -18.10 48.82
C GLY A 708 -17.18 -17.75 47.61
N ALA A 709 -16.63 -18.74 46.91
CA ALA A 709 -15.99 -18.54 45.61
C ALA A 709 -16.94 -18.84 44.45
N ILE A 710 -17.43 -20.08 44.35
CA ILE A 710 -18.16 -20.56 43.17
C ILE A 710 -19.54 -21.09 43.59
N GLY A 711 -20.59 -20.62 42.92
CA GLY A 711 -21.95 -21.12 43.08
C GLY A 711 -22.47 -21.72 41.78
N MET A 712 -23.09 -22.90 41.86
CA MET A 712 -23.59 -23.64 40.70
C MET A 712 -25.07 -23.98 40.86
N PHE A 713 -25.91 -23.41 40.00
CA PHE A 713 -27.38 -23.53 40.10
C PHE A 713 -28.00 -24.04 38.79
N ARG A 714 -28.87 -25.06 38.92
CA ARG A 714 -29.54 -25.84 37.84
C ARG A 714 -28.65 -26.82 37.06
N SER A 715 -29.31 -27.81 36.45
CA SER A 715 -28.74 -29.08 35.97
C SER A 715 -28.08 -29.02 34.59
N GLY A 716 -27.22 -30.01 34.30
CA GLY A 716 -26.59 -30.17 32.98
C GLY A 716 -25.44 -29.22 32.71
N GLN A 717 -24.72 -28.82 33.76
CA GLN A 717 -23.50 -28.01 33.67
C GLN A 717 -22.28 -28.91 33.58
N ASN A 718 -21.31 -28.54 32.74
CA ASN A 718 -20.00 -29.17 32.63
C ASN A 718 -18.94 -28.19 33.12
N VAL A 719 -18.71 -28.18 34.43
CA VAL A 719 -17.71 -27.31 35.06
C VAL A 719 -16.49 -28.13 35.44
N GLN A 720 -15.32 -27.68 35.00
CA GLN A 720 -14.04 -28.27 35.33
C GLN A 720 -13.13 -27.22 35.98
N ILE A 721 -12.56 -27.58 37.13
CA ILE A 721 -11.68 -26.74 37.94
C ILE A 721 -10.37 -27.51 38.08
N THR A 722 -9.30 -27.04 37.45
CA THR A 722 -7.99 -27.73 37.47
C THR A 722 -6.89 -26.77 37.89
N ASN A 723 -5.96 -27.17 38.75
CA ASN A 723 -4.83 -26.31 39.13
C ASN A 723 -5.27 -24.97 39.75
N VAL A 724 -6.25 -24.98 40.63
CA VAL A 724 -6.80 -23.77 41.25
C VAL A 724 -6.50 -23.77 42.74
N THR A 725 -6.19 -22.59 43.28
CA THR A 725 -6.09 -22.37 44.73
C THR A 725 -7.30 -21.54 45.19
N ILE A 726 -8.22 -22.17 45.92
CA ILE A 726 -9.41 -21.53 46.52
C ILE A 726 -9.16 -21.35 48.01
N ASN A 727 -8.84 -20.12 48.43
CA ASN A 727 -8.35 -19.79 49.75
C ASN A 727 -9.15 -18.69 50.47
N GLN A 728 -9.48 -18.90 51.74
CA GLN A 728 -10.12 -17.88 52.60
C GLN A 728 -11.45 -17.30 52.07
N ASN A 729 -12.18 -18.05 51.23
CA ASN A 729 -13.50 -17.64 50.78
C ASN A 729 -14.54 -17.98 51.85
N SER A 730 -15.60 -17.18 51.95
CA SER A 730 -16.59 -17.30 53.01
C SER A 730 -18.03 -17.31 52.49
N ALA A 731 -18.83 -18.25 52.97
CA ALA A 731 -20.27 -18.25 52.76
C ALA A 731 -21.02 -18.11 54.09
N THR A 732 -22.05 -17.28 54.16
CA THR A 732 -22.82 -17.13 55.41
C THR A 732 -23.76 -18.31 55.69
N ILE A 733 -24.10 -19.11 54.67
CA ILE A 733 -24.98 -20.28 54.77
C ILE A 733 -24.15 -21.53 54.51
N SER A 734 -23.75 -21.76 53.25
CA SER A 734 -23.10 -23.02 52.90
C SER A 734 -22.14 -22.97 51.72
N GLY A 735 -21.20 -23.92 51.67
CA GLY A 735 -20.21 -24.01 50.60
C GLY A 735 -19.21 -22.86 50.67
N GLY A 736 -18.32 -22.86 51.66
CA GLY A 736 -17.37 -21.75 51.85
C GLY A 736 -16.51 -21.50 50.61
N ALA A 737 -16.08 -22.56 49.92
CA ALA A 737 -15.51 -22.47 48.58
C ALA A 737 -16.58 -22.63 47.50
N ILE A 738 -17.21 -23.81 47.42
CA ILE A 738 -18.08 -24.19 46.31
C ILE A 738 -19.45 -24.63 46.83
N TRP A 739 -20.51 -24.09 46.22
CA TRP A 739 -21.88 -24.53 46.44
C TRP A 739 -22.50 -25.06 45.15
N ILE A 740 -23.18 -26.19 45.22
CA ILE A 740 -23.73 -26.91 44.07
C ILE A 740 -25.18 -27.31 44.35
N GLU A 741 -26.09 -27.02 43.42
CA GLU A 741 -27.44 -27.60 43.43
C GLU A 741 -27.57 -28.80 42.49
N SER A 742 -26.93 -28.75 41.33
CA SER A 742 -26.93 -29.81 40.31
C SER A 742 -25.83 -29.56 39.27
N GLY A 743 -25.49 -30.58 38.46
CA GLY A 743 -24.35 -30.54 37.54
C GLY A 743 -23.02 -30.58 38.30
N PRO A 744 -22.61 -31.72 38.87
CA PRO A 744 -21.42 -31.78 39.73
C PRO A 744 -20.14 -31.40 38.96
N PRO A 745 -19.25 -30.59 39.56
CA PRO A 745 -18.00 -30.21 38.92
C PRO A 745 -16.97 -31.35 38.96
N ARG A 746 -15.99 -31.24 38.07
CA ARG A 746 -14.73 -32.01 38.11
C ARG A 746 -13.64 -31.12 38.70
N ILE A 747 -12.99 -31.55 39.78
CA ILE A 747 -11.99 -30.77 40.51
C ILE A 747 -10.67 -31.56 40.55
N TYR A 748 -9.64 -31.05 39.89
CA TYR A 748 -8.36 -31.75 39.71
C TYR A 748 -7.18 -30.90 40.15
N ASN A 749 -6.12 -31.53 40.66
CA ASN A 749 -4.83 -30.88 40.92
C ASN A 749 -4.97 -29.55 41.68
N SER A 750 -5.89 -29.44 42.64
CA SER A 750 -6.29 -28.15 43.23
C SER A 750 -6.08 -28.09 44.74
N ILE A 751 -6.16 -26.88 45.31
CA ILE A 751 -6.08 -26.66 46.76
C ILE A 751 -7.31 -25.86 47.21
N LEU A 752 -8.10 -26.42 48.12
CA LEU A 752 -9.22 -25.76 48.79
C LEU A 752 -8.89 -25.63 50.29
N TRP A 753 -8.47 -24.43 50.72
CA TRP A 753 -7.89 -24.24 52.04
C TRP A 753 -8.39 -22.99 52.77
N SER A 754 -8.65 -23.08 54.08
CA SER A 754 -9.09 -21.95 54.93
C SER A 754 -10.40 -21.30 54.51
N ASN A 755 -11.27 -22.00 53.77
CA ASN A 755 -12.60 -21.50 53.43
C ASN A 755 -13.59 -21.73 54.59
N THR A 756 -14.59 -20.86 54.75
CA THR A 756 -15.50 -20.88 55.90
C THR A 756 -16.97 -20.84 55.49
N ALA A 757 -17.80 -21.65 56.14
CA ALA A 757 -19.26 -21.59 56.05
C ALA A 757 -19.91 -22.22 57.28
N ASN A 758 -21.21 -22.02 57.48
CA ASN A 758 -21.95 -22.74 58.54
C ASN A 758 -22.11 -24.22 58.19
N GLU A 759 -22.26 -24.55 56.91
CA GLU A 759 -22.38 -25.93 56.41
C GLU A 759 -21.51 -26.12 55.15
N GLY A 760 -20.66 -27.14 55.12
CA GLY A 760 -19.77 -27.40 53.98
C GLY A 760 -18.71 -26.30 53.82
N THR A 761 -17.72 -26.25 54.71
CA THR A 761 -16.67 -25.21 54.68
C THR A 761 -15.90 -25.18 53.36
N ALA A 762 -15.69 -26.33 52.71
CA ALA A 762 -15.15 -26.42 51.37
C ALA A 762 -16.27 -26.55 50.33
N ILE A 763 -16.97 -27.67 50.32
CA ILE A 763 -17.94 -28.00 49.27
C ILE A 763 -19.30 -28.31 49.91
N TYR A 764 -20.35 -27.73 49.36
CA TYR A 764 -21.71 -28.06 49.76
C TYR A 764 -22.54 -28.46 48.55
N MET A 765 -23.18 -29.62 48.63
CA MET A 765 -24.14 -30.07 47.64
C MET A 765 -25.56 -30.03 48.22
N ALA A 766 -26.36 -29.12 47.70
CA ALA A 766 -27.76 -28.95 48.08
C ALA A 766 -28.64 -30.07 47.52
N GLU A 767 -29.74 -30.35 48.21
CA GLU A 767 -30.84 -31.13 47.66
C GLU A 767 -31.52 -30.35 46.52
N SER A 768 -31.64 -30.96 45.35
CA SER A 768 -32.48 -30.44 44.27
C SER A 768 -33.82 -31.17 44.24
N PRO A 769 -34.95 -30.52 44.59
CA PRO A 769 -36.28 -31.13 44.49
C PRO A 769 -36.79 -31.20 43.04
N THR A 770 -36.11 -30.56 42.09
CA THR A 770 -36.56 -30.39 40.70
C THR A 770 -35.76 -31.20 39.68
N TYR A 771 -34.54 -31.67 40.01
CA TYR A 771 -33.62 -32.32 39.06
C TYR A 771 -32.95 -33.58 39.60
N ASP A 772 -33.76 -34.50 40.13
CA ASP A 772 -33.33 -35.75 40.77
C ASP A 772 -32.79 -36.84 39.81
N ALA A 773 -32.62 -36.52 38.53
CA ALA A 773 -32.19 -37.47 37.49
C ALA A 773 -30.72 -37.31 37.06
N ASP A 774 -30.02 -36.27 37.52
CA ASP A 774 -28.61 -36.04 37.21
C ASP A 774 -27.73 -36.74 38.27
N PRO A 775 -26.76 -37.61 37.91
CA PRO A 775 -25.87 -38.22 38.89
C PRO A 775 -25.17 -37.14 39.71
N ARG A 776 -25.40 -37.11 41.03
CA ARG A 776 -24.87 -36.09 41.95
C ARG A 776 -23.45 -36.43 42.46
N ASN A 777 -22.63 -37.04 41.60
CA ASN A 777 -21.30 -37.50 41.96
C ASN A 777 -20.26 -36.46 41.53
N ILE A 778 -19.69 -35.72 42.50
CA ILE A 778 -18.53 -34.86 42.27
C ILE A 778 -17.31 -35.74 42.03
N ASP A 779 -16.53 -35.45 41.00
CA ASP A 779 -15.22 -36.07 40.80
C ASP A 779 -14.14 -35.11 41.29
N VAL A 780 -13.46 -35.52 42.36
CA VAL A 780 -12.34 -34.78 42.95
C VAL A 780 -11.12 -35.69 42.93
N SER A 781 -10.08 -35.27 42.25
CA SER A 781 -8.84 -36.03 42.17
C SER A 781 -7.61 -35.18 42.39
N ASN A 782 -6.59 -35.73 43.06
CA ASN A 782 -5.26 -35.10 43.21
C ASN A 782 -5.37 -33.70 43.82
N THR A 783 -6.17 -33.57 44.87
CA THR A 783 -6.60 -32.27 45.39
C THR A 783 -6.46 -32.25 46.90
N THR A 784 -6.02 -31.14 47.46
CA THR A 784 -5.90 -30.94 48.90
C THR A 784 -7.10 -30.13 49.41
N ILE A 785 -7.86 -30.68 50.36
CA ILE A 785 -9.05 -30.04 50.94
C ILE A 785 -8.92 -30.01 52.46
N GLN A 786 -8.99 -28.82 53.06
CA GLN A 786 -8.89 -28.67 54.51
C GLN A 786 -9.98 -29.46 55.25
N ASP A 787 -9.59 -30.19 56.30
CA ASP A 787 -10.50 -30.91 57.21
C ASP A 787 -11.36 -31.98 56.52
N PHE A 788 -10.75 -32.89 55.76
CA PHE A 788 -11.44 -33.95 55.02
C PHE A 788 -11.98 -35.10 55.93
N GLY A 789 -12.86 -34.74 56.87
CA GLY A 789 -13.58 -35.59 57.84
C GLY A 789 -15.11 -35.44 57.79
N LEU A 790 -15.65 -35.28 56.58
CA LEU A 790 -17.02 -35.45 56.04
C LEU A 790 -18.25 -34.83 56.74
N ALA A 791 -18.28 -34.48 58.02
CA ALA A 791 -19.54 -34.00 58.61
C ALA A 791 -19.85 -32.54 58.26
N ASN A 792 -18.83 -31.66 58.25
CA ASN A 792 -19.01 -30.21 58.08
C ASN A 792 -18.22 -29.62 56.90
N THR A 793 -17.25 -30.34 56.35
CA THR A 793 -16.35 -29.83 55.30
C THR A 793 -16.90 -30.04 53.90
N ILE A 794 -17.37 -31.25 53.65
CA ILE A 794 -18.12 -31.60 52.44
C ILE A 794 -19.46 -32.15 52.89
N VAL A 795 -20.55 -31.49 52.51
CA VAL A 795 -21.90 -31.88 52.94
C VAL A 795 -22.70 -32.36 51.72
N PHE A 796 -23.27 -33.56 51.84
CA PHE A 796 -24.22 -34.16 50.89
C PHE A 796 -25.56 -34.39 51.59
N PHE A 797 -26.65 -33.89 51.02
CA PHE A 797 -27.97 -34.01 51.64
C PHE A 797 -28.65 -35.38 51.41
N SER A 798 -28.39 -36.04 50.29
CA SER A 798 -28.91 -37.38 50.00
C SER A 798 -27.90 -38.46 50.38
N GLY A 799 -28.25 -39.35 51.31
CA GLY A 799 -27.37 -40.42 51.82
C GLY A 799 -26.98 -41.52 50.82
N ASP A 800 -27.51 -41.47 49.58
CA ASP A 800 -27.15 -42.36 48.47
C ASP A 800 -26.12 -41.73 47.50
N ASP A 801 -25.78 -40.45 47.68
CA ASP A 801 -24.87 -39.71 46.81
C ASP A 801 -23.46 -39.64 47.40
N VAL A 802 -22.50 -40.20 46.65
CA VAL A 802 -21.10 -40.25 47.04
C VAL A 802 -20.28 -39.58 45.96
N GLY A 803 -19.41 -38.64 46.34
CA GLY A 803 -18.35 -38.14 45.46
C GLY A 803 -17.29 -39.20 45.17
N THR A 804 -16.64 -39.11 44.03
CA THR A 804 -15.46 -39.92 43.67
C THR A 804 -14.24 -39.14 44.09
N TYR A 805 -13.52 -39.66 45.09
CA TYR A 805 -12.33 -39.01 45.64
C TYR A 805 -11.10 -39.88 45.37
N THR A 806 -10.20 -39.42 44.51
CA THR A 806 -8.97 -40.15 44.17
C THR A 806 -7.74 -39.33 44.52
N ASP A 807 -6.92 -39.81 45.46
CA ASP A 807 -5.73 -39.08 45.92
C ASP A 807 -6.08 -37.66 46.43
N VAL A 808 -6.99 -37.62 47.39
CA VAL A 808 -7.45 -36.41 48.08
C VAL A 808 -7.01 -36.51 49.53
N ASP A 809 -6.42 -35.43 50.06
CA ASP A 809 -5.97 -35.36 51.45
C ASP A 809 -6.34 -34.03 52.13
N ALA A 810 -6.04 -33.95 53.42
CA ALA A 810 -6.23 -32.77 54.26
C ALA A 810 -4.90 -32.28 54.85
N LEU A 811 -3.78 -32.54 54.18
CA LEU A 811 -2.46 -32.09 54.63
C LEU A 811 -2.34 -30.59 54.38
N ASP A 812 -1.72 -29.86 55.32
CA ASP A 812 -1.50 -28.43 55.15
C ASP A 812 -0.63 -28.17 53.91
N PRO A 813 -1.09 -27.39 52.92
CA PRO A 813 -0.32 -27.12 51.71
C PRO A 813 0.93 -26.28 51.97
N LEU A 814 1.15 -25.74 53.18
CA LEU A 814 2.34 -24.99 53.58
C LEU A 814 2.67 -23.85 52.59
N PHE A 815 1.82 -22.82 52.57
CA PHE A 815 2.09 -21.61 51.79
C PHE A 815 3.26 -20.79 52.37
N VAL A 816 4.01 -20.11 51.50
CA VAL A 816 5.17 -19.26 51.90
C VAL A 816 4.74 -18.08 52.77
N GLY A 817 3.62 -17.43 52.43
CA GLY A 817 3.14 -16.20 53.06
C GLY A 817 1.61 -16.09 53.12
N PRO A 818 0.89 -17.04 53.74
CA PRO A 818 -0.58 -17.06 53.73
C PRO A 818 -1.25 -15.87 54.44
N ALA A 819 -0.48 -15.07 55.19
CA ALA A 819 -0.96 -13.85 55.82
C ALA A 819 -0.95 -12.63 54.87
N ASN A 820 -0.18 -12.70 53.77
CA ASN A 820 -0.19 -11.72 52.69
C ASN A 820 -0.22 -12.42 51.32
N PRO A 821 -1.36 -13.00 50.93
CA PRO A 821 -1.49 -13.85 49.75
C PRO A 821 -1.09 -13.21 48.43
N VAL A 822 -1.34 -11.90 48.26
CA VAL A 822 -1.02 -11.13 47.05
C VAL A 822 0.44 -10.66 47.00
N GLY A 823 1.23 -10.87 48.05
CA GLY A 823 2.61 -10.38 48.08
C GLY A 823 2.73 -8.91 48.49
N VAL A 824 3.98 -8.45 48.58
CA VAL A 824 4.38 -7.13 49.07
C VAL A 824 4.08 -6.03 48.05
N ASP A 825 4.14 -6.35 46.76
CA ASP A 825 3.84 -5.40 45.69
C ASP A 825 2.32 -5.13 45.53
N GLY A 826 1.47 -5.98 46.11
CA GLY A 826 0.02 -5.86 46.02
C GLY A 826 -0.53 -6.26 44.65
N ILE A 827 0.26 -6.96 43.83
CA ILE A 827 -0.11 -7.39 42.48
C ILE A 827 -0.08 -8.91 42.45
N TRP A 828 -1.22 -9.52 42.11
CA TRP A 828 -1.25 -10.98 41.93
C TRP A 828 -0.41 -11.43 40.75
N ARG A 829 0.08 -12.67 40.87
CA ARG A 829 0.79 -13.42 39.82
C ARG A 829 2.23 -12.94 39.65
N THR A 830 2.82 -12.50 40.74
CA THR A 830 4.22 -12.08 40.83
C THR A 830 4.97 -13.03 41.78
N ALA A 831 6.30 -12.95 41.74
CA ALA A 831 7.17 -13.88 42.45
C ALA A 831 7.09 -13.77 43.99
N ASP A 832 6.41 -12.77 44.54
CA ASP A 832 6.17 -12.59 45.97
C ASP A 832 4.77 -12.99 46.42
N ASP A 833 3.94 -13.57 45.53
CA ASP A 833 2.64 -14.16 45.87
C ASP A 833 2.79 -15.11 47.07
N GLY A 834 2.09 -14.80 48.16
CA GLY A 834 2.17 -15.52 49.42
C GLY A 834 1.54 -16.92 49.39
N LEU A 835 0.77 -17.24 48.35
CA LEU A 835 0.16 -18.57 48.13
C LEU A 835 1.05 -19.55 47.35
N GLN A 836 2.28 -19.16 47.01
CA GLN A 836 3.29 -20.12 46.54
C GLN A 836 3.56 -21.20 47.60
N LEU A 837 3.95 -22.39 47.13
CA LEU A 837 4.25 -23.54 47.99
C LEU A 837 5.62 -23.38 48.66
N ALA A 838 5.71 -23.64 49.96
CA ALA A 838 6.97 -23.64 50.68
C ALA A 838 7.72 -24.96 50.52
N LEU A 839 9.03 -24.95 50.79
CA LEU A 839 9.87 -26.14 50.80
C LEU A 839 9.27 -27.21 51.74
N ASN A 840 9.05 -28.41 51.20
CA ASN A 840 8.38 -29.57 51.84
C ASN A 840 6.85 -29.49 51.92
N SER A 841 6.22 -28.62 51.15
CA SER A 841 4.77 -28.71 50.95
C SER A 841 4.37 -30.11 50.48
N PRO A 842 3.30 -30.72 51.05
CA PRO A 842 2.75 -31.98 50.56
C PRO A 842 2.04 -31.84 49.20
N ALA A 843 1.84 -30.61 48.71
CA ALA A 843 1.25 -30.35 47.40
C ALA A 843 2.29 -30.41 46.26
N ILE A 844 3.59 -30.43 46.58
CA ILE A 844 4.67 -30.55 45.60
C ILE A 844 4.70 -31.97 45.02
N ASP A 845 4.83 -32.08 43.69
CA ASP A 845 4.84 -33.30 42.89
C ASP A 845 3.63 -34.24 43.16
N ALA A 846 2.53 -33.69 43.67
CA ALA A 846 1.37 -34.45 44.14
C ALA A 846 0.17 -34.39 43.19
N GLY A 847 0.30 -33.69 42.06
CA GLY A 847 -0.70 -33.63 41.01
C GLY A 847 -0.51 -34.71 39.94
N ASN A 848 -1.46 -34.77 38.99
CA ASN A 848 -1.42 -35.71 37.87
C ASN A 848 -1.42 -34.97 36.54
N THR A 849 -0.35 -35.17 35.77
CA THR A 849 -0.13 -34.56 34.44
C THR A 849 -1.17 -34.99 33.40
N THR A 850 -1.79 -36.17 33.52
CA THR A 850 -2.83 -36.61 32.58
C THR A 850 -4.16 -35.87 32.74
N LEU A 851 -4.33 -35.10 33.84
CA LEU A 851 -5.53 -34.32 34.13
C LEU A 851 -5.38 -32.84 33.76
N LEU A 852 -4.24 -32.43 33.21
CA LEU A 852 -4.02 -31.07 32.73
C LEU A 852 -4.93 -30.77 31.52
N PRO A 853 -5.61 -29.61 31.51
CA PRO A 853 -6.40 -29.18 30.36
C PRO A 853 -5.51 -28.87 29.15
N GLN A 854 -6.14 -28.83 27.97
CA GLN A 854 -5.50 -28.33 26.76
C GLN A 854 -5.36 -26.81 26.82
N ASP A 855 -4.31 -26.28 26.18
CA ASP A 855 -4.05 -24.85 26.09
C ASP A 855 -4.89 -24.14 25.01
N ILE A 856 -6.21 -24.29 25.09
CA ILE A 856 -7.14 -23.73 24.10
C ILE A 856 -7.06 -22.19 24.04
N ALA A 857 -6.62 -21.56 25.13
CA ALA A 857 -6.56 -20.11 25.26
C ALA A 857 -5.16 -19.52 24.97
N ASP A 858 -4.20 -20.35 24.54
CA ASP A 858 -2.82 -19.95 24.20
C ASP A 858 -2.17 -19.13 25.33
N ILE A 859 -2.08 -19.72 26.53
CA ILE A 859 -1.76 -18.94 27.75
C ILE A 859 -0.33 -18.39 27.77
N ASP A 860 0.59 -18.97 27.02
CA ASP A 860 1.97 -18.47 26.85
C ASP A 860 2.21 -17.76 25.51
N ASN A 861 1.19 -17.64 24.66
CA ASN A 861 1.20 -16.94 23.38
C ASN A 861 2.24 -17.49 22.38
N ASP A 862 2.50 -18.80 22.39
CA ASP A 862 3.39 -19.44 21.42
C ASP A 862 2.65 -19.94 20.15
N GLY A 863 1.31 -19.91 20.17
CA GLY A 863 0.43 -20.32 19.07
C GLY A 863 0.07 -21.80 19.06
N ILE A 864 0.52 -22.60 20.03
CA ILE A 864 0.29 -24.05 20.12
C ILE A 864 -0.88 -24.34 21.07
N THR A 865 -2.10 -24.31 20.54
CA THR A 865 -3.31 -24.50 21.39
C THR A 865 -3.70 -25.96 21.68
N ALA A 866 -3.03 -26.92 21.05
CA ALA A 866 -3.40 -28.35 21.12
C ALA A 866 -2.67 -29.13 22.22
N GLU A 867 -1.64 -28.53 22.82
CA GLU A 867 -0.87 -29.14 23.90
C GLU A 867 -1.54 -28.97 25.26
N GLN A 868 -0.96 -29.60 26.30
CA GLN A 868 -1.39 -29.37 27.67
C GLN A 868 -0.81 -28.04 28.16
N ILE A 869 -1.54 -27.36 29.04
CA ILE A 869 -1.12 -26.06 29.56
C ILE A 869 0.36 -26.02 29.99
N PRO A 870 1.19 -25.15 29.39
CA PRO A 870 2.65 -25.21 29.52
C PRO A 870 3.18 -24.48 30.76
N ILE A 871 2.40 -23.55 31.30
CA ILE A 871 2.82 -22.67 32.40
C ILE A 871 1.87 -22.70 33.61
N ASP A 872 2.39 -22.34 34.78
CA ASP A 872 1.62 -22.06 36.00
C ASP A 872 1.09 -20.62 36.03
N ILE A 873 0.51 -20.20 37.17
CA ILE A 873 -0.04 -18.85 37.30
C ILE A 873 1.02 -17.72 37.23
N LEU A 874 2.28 -18.01 37.60
CA LEU A 874 3.40 -17.07 37.56
C LEU A 874 4.10 -17.04 36.19
N GLY A 875 3.73 -17.94 35.28
CA GLY A 875 4.40 -18.11 34.00
C GLY A 875 5.60 -19.06 34.04
N ASN A 876 5.80 -19.79 35.14
CA ASN A 876 6.83 -20.82 35.22
C ASN A 876 6.36 -22.12 34.55
N THR A 877 7.30 -22.99 34.14
CA THR A 877 6.97 -24.28 33.53
C THR A 877 6.07 -25.13 34.43
N ARG A 878 4.95 -25.62 33.88
CA ARG A 878 3.93 -26.37 34.62
C ARG A 878 4.36 -27.78 35.01
N VAL A 879 5.18 -28.43 34.19
CA VAL A 879 5.55 -29.85 34.36
C VAL A 879 7.06 -29.99 34.50
N ILE A 880 7.52 -30.40 35.68
CA ILE A 880 8.94 -30.59 35.98
C ILE A 880 9.21 -32.08 36.19
N GLY A 881 10.13 -32.66 35.41
CA GLY A 881 10.50 -34.08 35.59
C GLY A 881 9.33 -35.07 35.46
N ALA A 882 8.29 -34.71 34.69
CA ALA A 882 7.01 -35.43 34.54
C ALA A 882 6.08 -35.40 35.76
N GLN A 883 6.36 -34.54 36.74
CA GLN A 883 5.49 -34.25 37.88
C GLN A 883 4.83 -32.87 37.72
N VAL A 884 3.78 -32.65 38.50
CA VAL A 884 3.04 -31.38 38.56
C VAL A 884 2.56 -31.18 39.99
N ASP A 885 2.58 -29.94 40.47
CA ASP A 885 2.10 -29.58 41.79
C ASP A 885 0.57 -29.41 41.82
N ARG A 886 -0.01 -29.53 43.01
CA ARG A 886 -1.42 -29.16 43.23
C ARG A 886 -1.53 -27.65 43.44
N GLY A 887 -2.58 -27.06 42.90
CA GLY A 887 -2.91 -25.63 43.02
C GLY A 887 -2.43 -24.81 41.83
N ALA A 888 -2.50 -23.48 41.99
CA ALA A 888 -2.20 -22.53 40.92
C ALA A 888 -0.70 -22.36 40.61
N TYR A 889 0.16 -22.68 41.57
CA TYR A 889 1.61 -22.44 41.54
C TYR A 889 2.39 -23.76 41.40
N GLU A 890 3.50 -23.73 40.66
CA GLU A 890 4.51 -24.78 40.68
C GLU A 890 5.73 -24.34 41.50
N PHE A 891 6.27 -25.26 42.30
CA PHE A 891 7.52 -25.09 43.00
C PHE A 891 8.70 -25.32 42.05
N GLN A 892 9.66 -24.39 42.05
CA GLN A 892 10.84 -24.39 41.15
C GLN A 892 12.14 -24.75 41.88
#